data_AF-A0A317AMJ8-F1
#
_entry.id   AF-A0A317AMJ8-F1
#
_cell.length_a   1.000
_cell.length_b   1.000
_cell.length_c   1.000
_cell.angle_alpha   90.00
_cell.angle_beta   90.00
_cell.angle_gamma   90.00
#
_symmetry.space_group_name_H-M   'P 1'
#
loop_
_entity.id
_entity.type
_entity.pdbx_description
1 polymer ?
#
loop_
_entity_poly.entity_id
_entity_poly.type
_entity_poly.pdbx_seq_one_letter_code
_entity_poly.pdbx_strand_id
1 'polypeptide(L)'
;MPSRDRLDWLYAFQTRTDWFLTIGGGLQQVTTNLRNPHAQFPSTVLLIGTKEREAAHQALFPGRPHSKSRGLAQVHADDSTSDAKHPLLIASLDTDNACGKQKPPQKHTGHAHHKVMWLSEKTPVIGTESLVETIVGRLLLLFADVVCLFLDDFSTREEGIQFLQRCTRHSSLSPSWKPQVIFVTRNTYKPKNDPNLPTFGGIQHVILPANSRKIPLSRRYLSLKKTMLSDIEMVRNSREASQRLYSAYHLNVFFELALRHVATCTTPPFNFILATRQCNRIEDDLWNHLQSFLELCTVNYVPKEAALEYMASALMLDSFPPGMHRGLIVLMFLLRQNIDECIGTFKQLAERVFLPRQPFGNSLLAKICGFLSSLLTDSLYGAAEMEACVKEAFGADTALFGSTVPDVGISGPKVAVTTMAVSNSRLCILSNYNGAGDRHGYKHYRASDAEDEILVCDAARATSAAPSYFPAKFIRGLGLVQDGGAGKHNNPIDPAEWESKAIWDGDPDLAVSIGTGFAQDPDSPQTVSGRLRLRDRFFPRLLRLFNAMLNAQSGWEDHLNRVHKDERHKYFRINIAMDREPPLDDVGKIPELENLATTFLQGYDFSSITQALFAASFFFELHRKPVARGTSVCSGSIRCRSPDTRALIERILQEYPAASFTTKDGANLGYIGGCSLCAKCGHYRKVVNFKVYHVDQSVSIHMQFNRLGRHRISGFPQSITQFARLQLLDAAFGRADHQIADYAGTSGCQCQVTKKRKRPVPLITRASKRQCLELTTEEN
;
A
#
# COMPACT_ATOMS: atom_id res chain seq x y z
N MET A 1 -41.82 -9.54 1.01
CA MET A 1 -40.94 -10.64 1.45
C MET A 1 -39.58 -10.47 0.78
N PRO A 2 -38.46 -10.83 1.43
CA PRO A 2 -37.16 -10.94 0.75
C PRO A 2 -37.22 -12.01 -0.36
N SER A 3 -36.44 -11.82 -1.42
CA SER A 3 -36.30 -12.79 -2.51
C SER A 3 -35.77 -14.15 -2.02
N ARG A 4 -36.19 -15.25 -2.66
CA ARG A 4 -35.76 -16.62 -2.31
C ARG A 4 -34.33 -16.94 -2.76
N ASP A 5 -33.79 -16.15 -3.69
CA ASP A 5 -32.52 -16.36 -4.39
C ASP A 5 -31.29 -15.87 -3.57
N ARG A 6 -31.37 -15.92 -2.23
CA ARG A 6 -30.45 -15.24 -1.29
C ARG A 6 -29.49 -16.16 -0.52
N LEU A 7 -29.62 -17.48 -0.65
CA LEU A 7 -28.79 -18.46 0.07
C LEU A 7 -27.92 -19.31 -0.87
N ASP A 8 -28.19 -19.28 -2.17
CA ASP A 8 -27.38 -19.95 -3.17
C ASP A 8 -25.98 -19.33 -3.22
N TRP A 9 -24.95 -20.16 -3.11
CA TRP A 9 -23.53 -19.80 -3.17
C TRP A 9 -23.03 -19.81 -4.63
N LEU A 10 -23.50 -20.79 -5.41
CA LEU A 10 -22.99 -21.09 -6.73
C LEU A 10 -24.11 -21.55 -7.66
N TYR A 11 -24.19 -20.97 -8.85
CA TYR A 11 -25.09 -21.41 -9.92
C TYR A 11 -24.29 -22.06 -11.06
N ALA A 12 -24.83 -23.15 -11.61
CA ALA A 12 -24.32 -23.80 -12.82
C ALA A 12 -25.48 -24.10 -13.77
N PHE A 13 -25.53 -23.41 -14.91
CA PHE A 13 -26.68 -23.49 -15.84
C PHE A 13 -26.22 -23.56 -17.29
N GLN A 14 -27.05 -24.18 -18.14
CA GLN A 14 -26.81 -24.26 -19.59
C GLN A 14 -27.68 -23.23 -20.33
N THR A 15 -27.11 -22.54 -21.31
CA THR A 15 -27.81 -21.63 -22.22
C THR A 15 -27.48 -22.03 -23.66
N ARG A 16 -28.50 -22.50 -24.40
CA ARG A 16 -28.31 -23.19 -25.69
C ARG A 16 -27.40 -24.42 -25.52
N THR A 17 -26.22 -24.42 -26.11
CA THR A 17 -25.20 -25.48 -25.97
C THR A 17 -24.26 -25.24 -24.79
N ASP A 18 -24.04 -23.98 -24.41
CA ASP A 18 -22.95 -23.55 -23.55
C ASP A 18 -23.32 -23.61 -22.07
N TRP A 19 -22.39 -24.09 -21.24
CA TRP A 19 -22.49 -24.04 -19.78
C TRP A 19 -21.89 -22.76 -19.21
N PHE A 20 -22.47 -22.26 -18.12
CA PHE A 20 -22.03 -21.05 -17.43
C PHE A 20 -22.00 -21.27 -15.91
N LEU A 21 -21.00 -20.68 -15.26
CA LEU A 21 -20.91 -20.53 -13.81
C LEU A 21 -21.13 -19.07 -13.41
N THR A 22 -21.78 -18.83 -12.28
CA THR A 22 -21.84 -17.50 -11.66
C THR A 22 -22.04 -17.59 -10.15
N ILE A 23 -21.60 -16.55 -9.44
CA ILE A 23 -21.67 -16.44 -7.98
C ILE A 23 -23.11 -16.16 -7.57
N GLY A 24 -23.60 -16.92 -6.59
CA GLY A 24 -24.85 -16.61 -5.92
C GLY A 24 -24.64 -15.66 -4.75
N GLY A 25 -25.64 -14.82 -4.45
CA GLY A 25 -25.53 -13.79 -3.41
C GLY A 25 -25.32 -14.32 -1.99
N GLY A 26 -25.44 -15.64 -1.75
CA GLY A 26 -25.30 -16.26 -0.43
C GLY A 26 -23.96 -15.98 0.24
N LEU A 27 -22.83 -16.20 -0.45
CA LEU A 27 -21.51 -15.99 0.18
C LEU A 27 -21.25 -14.52 0.51
N GLN A 28 -21.58 -13.62 -0.42
CA GLN A 28 -21.44 -12.19 -0.23
C GLN A 28 -22.33 -11.72 0.94
N GLN A 29 -23.62 -12.10 0.96
CA GLN A 29 -24.55 -11.74 2.03
C GLN A 29 -24.08 -12.28 3.39
N VAL A 30 -23.59 -13.52 3.44
CA VAL A 30 -23.11 -14.14 4.68
C VAL A 30 -21.85 -13.44 5.18
N THR A 31 -20.89 -13.13 4.31
CA THR A 31 -19.67 -12.43 4.73
C THR A 31 -19.92 -10.96 5.12
N THR A 32 -20.81 -10.23 4.43
CA THR A 32 -21.18 -8.85 4.81
C THR A 32 -22.03 -8.75 6.08
N ASN A 33 -22.67 -9.83 6.51
CA ASN A 33 -23.43 -9.87 7.78
C ASN A 33 -22.54 -10.18 9.00
N LEU A 34 -21.24 -10.46 8.81
CA LEU A 34 -20.29 -10.63 9.90
C LEU A 34 -19.87 -9.27 10.46
N ARG A 35 -19.58 -9.23 11.77
CA ARG A 35 -19.32 -8.00 12.53
C ARG A 35 -18.04 -7.25 12.13
N ASN A 36 -17.01 -7.98 11.70
CA ASN A 36 -15.80 -7.44 11.08
C ASN A 36 -15.25 -8.46 10.06
N PRO A 37 -15.61 -8.36 8.77
CA PRO A 37 -15.21 -9.32 7.75
C PRO A 37 -13.69 -9.34 7.45
N HIS A 38 -12.97 -8.29 7.84
CA HIS A 38 -11.51 -8.20 7.64
C HIS A 38 -10.72 -8.91 8.75
N ALA A 39 -11.22 -8.92 9.99
CA ALA A 39 -10.58 -9.51 11.17
C ALA A 39 -11.22 -10.83 11.65
N GLN A 40 -12.31 -11.29 11.04
CA GLN A 40 -12.89 -12.62 11.27
C GLN A 40 -12.44 -13.61 10.19
N PHE A 41 -12.10 -14.83 10.61
CA PHE A 41 -11.48 -15.88 9.80
C PHE A 41 -12.38 -17.13 9.80
N PRO A 42 -13.33 -17.24 8.85
CA PRO A 42 -14.35 -18.28 8.88
C PRO A 42 -13.78 -19.69 8.74
N SER A 43 -14.57 -20.69 9.11
CA SER A 43 -14.31 -22.09 8.77
C SER A 43 -15.55 -22.69 8.11
N THR A 44 -15.36 -23.50 7.06
CA THR A 44 -16.45 -23.96 6.18
C THR A 44 -16.65 -25.46 6.25
N VAL A 45 -17.88 -25.90 6.51
CA VAL A 45 -18.29 -27.30 6.39
C VAL A 45 -19.11 -27.49 5.13
N LEU A 46 -18.72 -28.45 4.28
CA LEU A 46 -19.49 -28.84 3.09
C LEU A 46 -20.25 -30.14 3.36
N LEU A 47 -21.59 -30.08 3.37
CA LEU A 47 -22.47 -31.23 3.54
C LEU A 47 -22.91 -31.77 2.18
N ILE A 48 -22.57 -33.02 1.87
CA ILE A 48 -22.86 -33.68 0.58
C ILE A 48 -23.81 -34.87 0.82
N GLY A 49 -24.99 -34.80 0.22
CA GLY A 49 -26.04 -35.82 0.32
C GLY A 49 -27.42 -35.22 0.04
N THR A 50 -28.48 -35.94 0.41
CA THR A 50 -29.88 -35.52 0.19
C THR A 50 -30.69 -35.54 1.49
N LYS A 51 -31.30 -36.67 1.86
CA LYS A 51 -32.32 -36.77 2.92
C LYS A 51 -31.74 -36.84 4.32
N GLU A 52 -30.70 -37.63 4.54
CA GLU A 52 -29.99 -37.71 5.82
C GLU A 52 -29.12 -36.46 6.04
N ARG A 53 -28.54 -35.91 4.96
CA ARG A 53 -27.87 -34.59 4.98
C ARG A 53 -28.80 -33.49 5.49
N GLU A 54 -30.03 -33.42 4.96
CA GLU A 54 -31.01 -32.41 5.34
C GLU A 54 -31.47 -32.58 6.81
N ALA A 55 -31.72 -33.82 7.23
CA ALA A 55 -32.09 -34.13 8.61
C ALA A 55 -30.96 -33.80 9.61
N ALA A 56 -29.69 -34.01 9.22
CA ALA A 56 -28.52 -33.61 10.01
C ALA A 56 -28.41 -32.08 10.11
N HIS A 57 -28.52 -31.38 8.98
CA HIS A 57 -28.47 -29.91 8.91
C HIS A 57 -29.48 -29.27 9.87
N GLN A 58 -30.76 -29.63 9.74
CA GLN A 58 -31.85 -29.09 10.57
C GLN A 58 -31.69 -29.41 12.08
N ALA A 59 -31.03 -30.53 12.42
CA ALA A 59 -30.82 -30.94 13.80
C ALA A 59 -29.55 -30.36 14.45
N LEU A 60 -28.58 -29.92 13.64
CA LEU A 60 -27.30 -29.35 14.08
C LEU A 60 -27.30 -27.81 14.08
N PHE A 61 -28.07 -27.22 13.17
CA PHE A 61 -28.14 -25.78 12.88
C PHE A 61 -29.61 -25.34 12.77
N PRO A 62 -30.36 -25.28 13.89
CA PRO A 62 -31.78 -24.91 13.88
C PRO A 62 -31.94 -23.43 13.52
N GLY A 63 -32.45 -23.15 12.32
CA GLY A 63 -32.57 -21.80 11.77
C GLY A 63 -33.77 -21.62 10.83
N ARG A 64 -33.69 -20.64 9.92
CA ARG A 64 -34.77 -20.34 8.96
C ARG A 64 -35.03 -21.54 8.02
N PRO A 65 -36.29 -21.81 7.64
CA PRO A 65 -36.64 -22.97 6.83
C PRO A 65 -35.94 -22.95 5.46
N HIS A 66 -35.23 -24.04 5.15
CA HIS A 66 -34.42 -24.20 3.96
C HIS A 66 -35.30 -24.19 2.69
N SER A 67 -35.17 -23.16 1.85
CA SER A 67 -35.84 -23.11 0.55
C SER A 67 -35.04 -23.93 -0.47
N LYS A 68 -35.69 -24.91 -1.13
CA LYS A 68 -35.06 -25.76 -2.17
C LYS A 68 -34.14 -24.94 -3.09
N SER A 69 -32.88 -25.39 -3.19
CA SER A 69 -31.84 -24.72 -3.95
C SER A 69 -32.25 -24.40 -5.39
N ARG A 70 -31.85 -23.23 -5.86
CA ARG A 70 -31.92 -22.83 -7.27
C ARG A 70 -30.56 -22.90 -7.95
N GLY A 71 -29.49 -22.79 -7.17
CA GLY A 71 -28.12 -23.05 -7.61
C GLY A 71 -27.66 -24.49 -7.36
N LEU A 72 -26.40 -24.72 -7.70
CA LEU A 72 -25.65 -25.97 -7.49
C LEU A 72 -25.31 -26.19 -6.01
N ALA A 73 -24.91 -25.13 -5.30
CA ALA A 73 -24.58 -25.19 -3.88
C ALA A 73 -25.14 -23.97 -3.14
N GLN A 74 -25.48 -24.14 -1.86
CA GLN A 74 -25.90 -23.05 -0.96
C GLN A 74 -24.89 -22.84 0.16
N VAL A 75 -24.93 -21.67 0.82
CA VAL A 75 -24.12 -21.36 2.01
C VAL A 75 -24.88 -20.48 2.98
N HIS A 76 -24.72 -20.75 4.29
CA HIS A 76 -25.15 -19.88 5.37
C HIS A 76 -24.14 -19.88 6.53
N ALA A 77 -24.20 -18.89 7.43
CA ALA A 77 -23.49 -18.96 8.71
C ALA A 77 -24.33 -19.70 9.77
N ASP A 78 -23.66 -20.33 10.74
CA ASP A 78 -24.26 -20.61 12.05
C ASP A 78 -24.35 -19.27 12.82
N ASP A 79 -25.56 -18.71 12.92
CA ASP A 79 -25.83 -17.42 13.58
C ASP A 79 -25.22 -17.34 14.99
N SER A 80 -25.11 -18.48 15.71
CA SER A 80 -24.50 -18.55 17.06
C SER A 80 -22.99 -18.32 17.09
N THR A 81 -22.35 -18.26 15.92
CA THR A 81 -20.90 -18.03 15.74
C THR A 81 -20.57 -16.72 15.03
N SER A 82 -21.58 -15.95 14.63
CA SER A 82 -21.44 -14.72 13.81
C SER A 82 -20.55 -13.63 14.43
N ASP A 83 -20.50 -13.54 15.76
CA ASP A 83 -19.65 -12.63 16.54
C ASP A 83 -18.23 -13.19 16.84
N ALA A 84 -17.95 -14.46 16.58
CA ALA A 84 -16.69 -15.09 16.96
C ALA A 84 -15.53 -14.74 16.01
N LYS A 85 -14.26 -14.80 16.48
CA LYS A 85 -13.07 -14.68 15.61
C LYS A 85 -13.12 -15.67 14.44
N HIS A 86 -13.76 -16.83 14.63
CA HIS A 86 -13.89 -17.91 13.65
C HIS A 86 -15.36 -18.32 13.45
N PRO A 87 -16.13 -17.56 12.65
CA PRO A 87 -17.53 -17.90 12.36
C PRO A 87 -17.60 -19.18 11.52
N LEU A 88 -18.63 -19.99 11.76
CA LEU A 88 -18.85 -21.27 11.08
C LEU A 88 -19.76 -21.05 9.87
N LEU A 89 -19.24 -21.33 8.68
CA LEU A 89 -20.01 -21.40 7.45
C LEU A 89 -20.42 -22.86 7.21
N ILE A 90 -21.68 -23.09 6.85
CA ILE A 90 -22.17 -24.38 6.40
C ILE A 90 -22.67 -24.23 4.98
N ALA A 91 -22.08 -25.02 4.09
CA ALA A 91 -22.47 -25.16 2.70
C ALA A 91 -23.17 -26.49 2.48
N SER A 92 -24.17 -26.52 1.61
CA SER A 92 -24.88 -27.73 1.21
C SER A 92 -24.79 -27.96 -0.30
N LEU A 93 -24.59 -29.23 -0.67
CA LEU A 93 -24.55 -29.71 -2.05
C LEU A 93 -25.56 -30.84 -2.22
N ASP A 94 -26.35 -30.74 -3.28
CA ASP A 94 -27.36 -31.73 -3.69
C ASP A 94 -26.94 -32.30 -5.05
N THR A 95 -26.34 -33.49 -5.06
CA THR A 95 -25.80 -34.14 -6.26
C THR A 95 -26.86 -34.38 -7.33
N ASP A 96 -28.07 -34.72 -6.90
CA ASP A 96 -29.15 -35.22 -7.75
C ASP A 96 -29.87 -34.08 -8.47
N ASN A 97 -29.94 -32.90 -7.82
CA ASN A 97 -30.57 -31.70 -8.38
C ASN A 97 -29.56 -30.71 -9.00
N ALA A 98 -28.26 -30.98 -8.86
CA ALA A 98 -27.11 -30.13 -9.22
C ALA A 98 -27.16 -29.44 -10.60
N CYS A 99 -27.72 -30.11 -11.61
CA CYS A 99 -27.81 -29.61 -12.99
C CYS A 99 -29.24 -29.65 -13.58
N GLY A 100 -30.25 -29.90 -12.75
CA GLY A 100 -31.62 -30.20 -13.19
C GLY A 100 -32.40 -28.98 -13.69
N LYS A 101 -32.30 -28.65 -14.99
CA LYS A 101 -33.08 -27.59 -15.67
C LYS A 101 -33.03 -26.21 -14.99
N GLN A 102 -31.91 -25.88 -14.33
CA GLN A 102 -31.70 -24.56 -13.71
C GLN A 102 -31.78 -23.46 -14.78
N LYS A 103 -32.64 -22.48 -14.57
CA LYS A 103 -32.70 -21.26 -15.39
C LYS A 103 -31.57 -20.31 -14.95
N PRO A 104 -31.02 -19.48 -15.86
CA PRO A 104 -30.11 -18.42 -15.45
C PRO A 104 -30.75 -17.54 -14.36
N PRO A 105 -29.98 -17.06 -13.37
CA PRO A 105 -30.48 -16.10 -12.39
C PRO A 105 -30.97 -14.82 -13.08
N GLN A 106 -31.93 -14.13 -12.46
CA GLN A 106 -32.41 -12.85 -12.99
C GLN A 106 -31.30 -11.81 -12.97
N LYS A 107 -31.26 -10.92 -13.97
CA LYS A 107 -30.23 -9.89 -14.21
C LYS A 107 -29.96 -8.90 -13.06
N HIS A 108 -30.65 -9.02 -11.93
CA HIS A 108 -30.54 -8.14 -10.76
C HIS A 108 -29.34 -8.47 -9.85
N THR A 109 -28.55 -9.51 -10.13
CA THR A 109 -27.41 -9.93 -9.30
C THR A 109 -26.11 -9.16 -9.56
N GLY A 110 -25.97 -8.45 -10.69
CA GLY A 110 -24.77 -7.70 -11.07
C GLY A 110 -23.55 -8.55 -11.47
N HIS A 111 -23.39 -9.74 -10.89
CA HIS A 111 -22.29 -10.68 -11.10
C HIS A 111 -22.18 -11.19 -12.54
N ALA A 112 -20.94 -11.39 -13.00
CA ALA A 112 -20.66 -11.87 -14.36
C ALA A 112 -21.05 -13.35 -14.55
N HIS A 113 -21.44 -13.70 -15.77
CA HIS A 113 -21.66 -15.09 -16.19
C HIS A 113 -20.40 -15.60 -16.90
N HIS A 114 -19.70 -16.56 -16.30
CA HIS A 114 -18.46 -17.11 -16.85
C HIS A 114 -18.76 -18.37 -17.67
N LYS A 115 -18.52 -18.32 -19.00
CA LYS A 115 -18.66 -19.50 -19.86
C LYS A 115 -17.65 -20.57 -19.46
N VAL A 116 -18.12 -21.82 -19.35
CA VAL A 116 -17.30 -23.01 -19.12
C VAL A 116 -16.65 -23.40 -20.45
N MET A 117 -15.40 -22.98 -20.64
CA MET A 117 -14.70 -23.11 -21.93
C MET A 117 -14.34 -24.56 -22.26
N TRP A 118 -14.00 -25.36 -21.26
CA TRP A 118 -13.56 -26.75 -21.41
C TRP A 118 -14.68 -27.76 -21.73
N LEU A 119 -15.94 -27.33 -21.74
CA LEU A 119 -17.05 -28.10 -22.32
C LEU A 119 -17.34 -27.72 -23.79
N SER A 120 -16.60 -26.74 -24.34
CA SER A 120 -16.84 -26.20 -25.69
C SER A 120 -15.96 -26.83 -26.77
N GLU A 121 -15.00 -27.70 -26.43
CA GLU A 121 -14.01 -28.26 -27.36
C GLU A 121 -14.04 -29.79 -27.42
N LYS A 122 -14.74 -30.31 -28.45
CA LYS A 122 -14.53 -31.65 -29.05
C LYS A 122 -14.47 -32.86 -28.11
N THR A 123 -15.58 -33.19 -27.45
CA THR A 123 -15.96 -34.61 -27.26
C THR A 123 -17.46 -34.74 -27.04
N PRO A 124 -18.16 -35.70 -27.70
CA PRO A 124 -19.52 -36.06 -27.30
C PRO A 124 -19.48 -36.80 -25.96
N VAL A 125 -20.48 -36.57 -25.11
CA VAL A 125 -20.69 -37.24 -23.81
C VAL A 125 -19.62 -36.91 -22.73
N ILE A 126 -19.47 -35.63 -22.40
CA ILE A 126 -19.15 -35.24 -21.01
C ILE A 126 -20.48 -34.98 -20.30
N GLY A 127 -20.85 -35.84 -19.35
CA GLY A 127 -22.13 -35.78 -18.64
C GLY A 127 -22.18 -34.67 -17.58
N THR A 128 -23.40 -34.31 -17.15
CA THR A 128 -23.62 -33.33 -16.06
C THR A 128 -22.93 -33.73 -14.75
N GLU A 129 -22.81 -35.03 -14.48
CA GLU A 129 -22.10 -35.56 -13.31
C GLU A 129 -20.63 -35.14 -13.31
N SER A 130 -19.95 -35.19 -14.46
CA SER A 130 -18.55 -34.78 -14.59
C SER A 130 -18.36 -33.26 -14.41
N LEU A 131 -19.36 -32.45 -14.78
CA LEU A 131 -19.37 -31.01 -14.47
C LEU A 131 -19.43 -30.77 -12.96
N VAL A 132 -20.31 -31.49 -12.25
CA VAL A 132 -20.42 -31.40 -10.78
C VAL A 132 -19.13 -31.86 -10.10
N GLU A 133 -18.59 -33.01 -10.49
CA GLU A 133 -17.34 -33.55 -9.94
C GLU A 133 -16.15 -32.62 -10.16
N THR A 134 -16.10 -31.96 -11.33
CA THR A 134 -15.08 -30.95 -11.65
C THR A 134 -15.23 -29.71 -10.78
N ILE A 135 -16.46 -29.20 -10.57
CA ILE A 135 -16.72 -28.02 -9.72
C ILE A 135 -16.44 -28.32 -8.25
N VAL A 136 -16.86 -29.48 -7.73
CA VAL A 136 -16.57 -29.89 -6.35
C VAL A 136 -15.06 -29.98 -6.16
N GLY A 137 -14.38 -30.73 -7.03
CA GLY A 137 -12.94 -30.93 -6.98
C GLY A 137 -12.13 -29.62 -7.02
N ARG A 138 -12.43 -28.74 -7.99
CA ARG A 138 -11.61 -27.56 -8.33
C ARG A 138 -12.03 -26.26 -7.66
N LEU A 139 -13.28 -26.14 -7.20
CA LEU A 139 -13.81 -24.90 -6.60
C LEU A 139 -14.22 -25.14 -5.15
N LEU A 140 -15.24 -25.95 -4.88
CA LEU A 140 -15.82 -26.05 -3.53
C LEU A 140 -14.84 -26.61 -2.49
N LEU A 141 -14.03 -27.62 -2.86
CA LEU A 141 -13.02 -28.18 -1.95
C LEU A 141 -11.89 -27.20 -1.59
N LEU A 142 -11.64 -26.14 -2.38
CA LEU A 142 -10.63 -25.12 -2.03
C LEU A 142 -11.04 -24.26 -0.82
N PHE A 143 -12.35 -24.15 -0.56
CA PHE A 143 -12.95 -23.29 0.46
C PHE A 143 -13.61 -24.08 1.59
N ALA A 144 -13.65 -25.42 1.51
CA ALA A 144 -14.11 -26.31 2.57
C ALA A 144 -12.97 -26.73 3.49
N ASP A 145 -13.27 -26.88 4.79
CA ASP A 145 -12.36 -27.41 5.81
C ASP A 145 -12.75 -28.83 6.22
N VAL A 146 -14.06 -29.11 6.28
CA VAL A 146 -14.59 -30.44 6.59
C VAL A 146 -15.67 -30.79 5.59
N VAL A 147 -15.62 -32.00 5.02
CA VAL A 147 -16.60 -32.53 4.08
C VAL A 147 -17.36 -33.66 4.74
N CYS A 148 -18.64 -33.45 5.07
CA CYS A 148 -19.50 -34.50 5.62
C CYS A 148 -20.25 -35.17 4.47
N LEU A 149 -19.89 -36.41 4.16
CA LEU A 149 -20.45 -37.20 3.07
C LEU A 149 -21.43 -38.25 3.64
N PHE A 150 -22.71 -38.10 3.32
CA PHE A 150 -23.78 -38.95 3.83
C PHE A 150 -23.96 -40.17 2.91
N LEU A 151 -23.18 -41.22 3.16
CA LEU A 151 -23.09 -42.39 2.26
C LEU A 151 -24.42 -43.16 2.07
N ASP A 152 -25.36 -43.06 3.02
CA ASP A 152 -26.70 -43.66 2.92
C ASP A 152 -27.73 -42.80 2.15
N ASP A 153 -27.32 -41.65 1.61
CA ASP A 153 -28.11 -40.85 0.65
C ASP A 153 -27.76 -41.14 -0.82
N PHE A 154 -26.68 -41.91 -1.08
CA PHE A 154 -26.27 -42.33 -2.43
C PHE A 154 -26.94 -43.67 -2.83
N SER A 155 -26.93 -43.98 -4.14
CA SER A 155 -27.46 -45.24 -4.68
C SER A 155 -26.77 -46.49 -4.11
N THR A 156 -25.46 -46.39 -3.85
CA THR A 156 -24.70 -47.31 -2.99
C THR A 156 -23.67 -46.51 -2.17
N ARG A 157 -23.20 -47.07 -1.05
CA ARG A 157 -22.16 -46.43 -0.22
C ARG A 157 -20.83 -46.34 -0.96
N GLU A 158 -20.52 -47.37 -1.75
CA GLU A 158 -19.40 -47.40 -2.67
C GLU A 158 -19.48 -46.30 -3.73
N GLU A 159 -20.68 -45.96 -4.23
CA GLU A 159 -20.84 -44.86 -5.20
C GLU A 159 -20.57 -43.49 -4.59
N GLY A 160 -20.99 -43.24 -3.34
CA GLY A 160 -20.62 -42.00 -2.63
C GLY A 160 -19.11 -41.84 -2.47
N ILE A 161 -18.41 -42.93 -2.13
CA ILE A 161 -16.94 -42.94 -2.08
C ILE A 161 -16.33 -42.70 -3.48
N GLN A 162 -16.86 -43.35 -4.52
CA GLN A 162 -16.38 -43.18 -5.89
C GLN A 162 -16.62 -41.77 -6.44
N PHE A 163 -17.77 -41.14 -6.17
CA PHE A 163 -18.04 -39.74 -6.48
C PHE A 163 -16.96 -38.82 -5.87
N LEU A 164 -16.64 -39.02 -4.58
CA LEU A 164 -15.60 -38.22 -3.95
C LEU A 164 -14.21 -38.51 -4.55
N GLN A 165 -13.90 -39.77 -4.87
CA GLN A 165 -12.67 -40.13 -5.60
C GLN A 165 -12.60 -39.46 -6.99
N ARG A 166 -13.70 -39.40 -7.75
CA ARG A 166 -13.75 -38.69 -9.03
C ARG A 166 -13.55 -37.18 -8.84
N CYS A 167 -14.19 -36.58 -7.83
CA CYS A 167 -13.90 -35.19 -7.42
C CYS A 167 -12.39 -34.98 -7.10
N THR A 168 -11.73 -35.91 -6.41
CA THR A 168 -10.28 -35.79 -6.11
C THR A 168 -9.39 -35.84 -7.34
N ARG A 169 -9.79 -36.53 -8.42
CA ARG A 169 -9.05 -36.53 -9.71
C ARG A 169 -9.01 -35.15 -10.37
N HIS A 170 -10.05 -34.34 -10.15
CA HIS A 170 -10.11 -32.96 -10.63
C HIS A 170 -9.53 -31.97 -9.61
N SER A 171 -9.36 -32.36 -8.35
CA SER A 171 -8.97 -31.45 -7.27
C SER A 171 -7.51 -31.00 -7.37
N SER A 172 -7.22 -29.89 -6.69
CA SER A 172 -5.95 -29.19 -6.81
C SER A 172 -5.53 -28.51 -5.51
N LEU A 173 -5.93 -29.10 -4.39
CA LEU A 173 -5.55 -28.65 -3.06
C LEU A 173 -4.05 -28.71 -2.84
N SER A 174 -3.53 -27.74 -2.09
CA SER A 174 -2.12 -27.68 -1.73
C SER A 174 -1.76 -28.82 -0.77
N PRO A 175 -0.55 -29.40 -0.81
CA PRO A 175 -0.12 -30.34 0.22
C PRO A 175 0.02 -29.71 1.63
N SER A 176 0.03 -28.37 1.73
CA SER A 176 0.26 -27.62 2.97
C SER A 176 -0.92 -27.57 3.96
N TRP A 177 -2.15 -27.77 3.47
CA TRP A 177 -3.34 -28.01 4.30
C TRP A 177 -4.33 -28.85 3.50
N LYS A 178 -5.12 -29.68 4.18
CA LYS A 178 -6.12 -30.53 3.52
C LYS A 178 -7.43 -30.51 4.31
N PRO A 179 -8.59 -30.55 3.65
CA PRO A 179 -9.86 -30.76 4.34
C PRO A 179 -9.89 -32.15 4.98
N GLN A 180 -10.70 -32.31 6.03
CA GLN A 180 -11.08 -33.64 6.54
C GLN A 180 -12.32 -34.15 5.81
N VAL A 181 -12.49 -35.48 5.73
CA VAL A 181 -13.75 -36.09 5.31
C VAL A 181 -14.35 -36.91 6.44
N ILE A 182 -15.64 -36.68 6.70
CA ILE A 182 -16.45 -37.46 7.64
C ILE A 182 -17.45 -38.28 6.83
N PHE A 183 -17.26 -39.59 6.80
CA PHE A 183 -18.25 -40.52 6.25
C PHE A 183 -19.34 -40.76 7.30
N VAL A 184 -20.58 -40.42 6.93
CA VAL A 184 -21.75 -40.54 7.81
C VAL A 184 -22.63 -41.70 7.35
N THR A 185 -22.85 -42.68 8.22
CA THR A 185 -23.70 -43.86 7.95
C THR A 185 -24.67 -44.14 9.11
N ARG A 186 -25.76 -44.86 8.85
CA ARG A 186 -26.74 -45.34 9.84
C ARG A 186 -26.29 -46.62 10.56
N ASN A 187 -25.51 -47.45 9.88
CA ASN A 187 -25.00 -48.73 10.37
C ASN A 187 -23.47 -48.77 10.26
N THR A 188 -22.85 -49.78 10.89
CA THR A 188 -21.47 -50.16 10.61
C THR A 188 -21.28 -50.43 9.12
N TYR A 189 -20.21 -49.84 8.56
CA TYR A 189 -19.77 -50.04 7.19
C TYR A 189 -18.25 -50.02 7.16
N LYS A 190 -17.65 -51.15 6.78
CA LYS A 190 -16.23 -51.22 6.40
C LYS A 190 -16.17 -51.17 4.87
N PRO A 191 -15.48 -50.19 4.27
CA PRO A 191 -15.14 -50.24 2.85
C PRO A 191 -14.42 -51.55 2.51
N LYS A 192 -14.61 -52.07 1.29
CA LYS A 192 -13.95 -53.31 0.84
C LYS A 192 -12.43 -53.16 0.72
N ASN A 193 -11.99 -51.96 0.32
CA ASN A 193 -10.61 -51.48 0.32
C ASN A 193 -10.60 -50.13 1.03
N ASP A 194 -9.50 -49.76 1.70
CA ASP A 194 -9.36 -48.42 2.26
C ASP A 194 -9.49 -47.35 1.15
N PRO A 195 -10.36 -46.34 1.32
CA PRO A 195 -10.69 -45.40 0.26
C PRO A 195 -9.54 -44.41 0.06
N ASN A 196 -8.67 -44.70 -0.92
CA ASN A 196 -7.56 -43.83 -1.30
C ASN A 196 -8.07 -42.45 -1.75
N LEU A 197 -7.93 -41.47 -0.86
CA LEU A 197 -8.42 -40.10 -0.98
C LEU A 197 -7.30 -39.12 -0.59
N PRO A 198 -6.21 -39.05 -1.38
CA PRO A 198 -4.97 -38.37 -1.00
C PRO A 198 -5.11 -36.85 -0.83
N THR A 199 -6.20 -36.28 -1.36
CA THR A 199 -6.62 -34.88 -1.21
C THR A 199 -7.03 -34.51 0.21
N PHE A 200 -7.43 -35.47 1.04
CA PHE A 200 -7.92 -35.24 2.40
C PHE A 200 -6.82 -35.49 3.45
N GLY A 201 -6.93 -34.81 4.60
CA GLY A 201 -5.97 -34.94 5.71
C GLY A 201 -6.21 -36.16 6.59
N GLY A 202 -7.44 -36.65 6.61
CA GLY A 202 -7.92 -37.73 7.46
C GLY A 202 -9.35 -38.11 7.10
N ILE A 203 -9.73 -39.32 7.49
CA ILE A 203 -11.02 -39.95 7.18
C ILE A 203 -11.66 -40.41 8.48
N GLN A 204 -12.72 -39.72 8.91
CA GLN A 204 -13.50 -40.08 10.09
C GLN A 204 -14.75 -40.85 9.70
N HIS A 205 -15.13 -41.85 10.49
CA HIS A 205 -16.35 -42.64 10.29
C HIS A 205 -17.33 -42.39 11.44
N VAL A 206 -18.45 -41.72 11.17
CA VAL A 206 -19.49 -41.42 12.16
C VAL A 206 -20.73 -42.26 11.88
N ILE A 207 -20.98 -43.23 12.77
CA ILE A 207 -22.22 -44.04 12.74
C ILE A 207 -23.29 -43.30 13.55
N LEU A 208 -24.37 -42.91 12.87
CA LEU A 208 -25.54 -42.30 13.47
C LEU A 208 -26.37 -43.34 14.22
N PRO A 209 -26.86 -43.06 15.45
CA PRO A 209 -27.81 -43.92 16.13
C PRO A 209 -29.05 -44.21 15.28
N ALA A 210 -29.58 -45.43 15.41
CA ALA A 210 -30.81 -45.85 14.77
C ALA A 210 -31.97 -44.88 15.07
N ASN A 211 -32.75 -44.54 14.03
CA ASN A 211 -33.80 -43.54 14.15
C ASN A 211 -34.93 -44.05 15.06
N SER A 212 -35.06 -43.46 16.24
CA SER A 212 -35.98 -43.89 17.29
C SER A 212 -36.72 -42.69 17.87
N ARG A 213 -38.05 -42.81 18.01
CA ARG A 213 -38.92 -41.77 18.59
C ARG A 213 -38.56 -41.38 20.04
N LYS A 214 -37.68 -42.14 20.70
CA LYS A 214 -37.17 -41.87 22.06
C LYS A 214 -35.86 -41.05 22.09
N ILE A 215 -35.22 -40.77 20.96
CA ILE A 215 -33.94 -40.05 20.88
C ILE A 215 -34.17 -38.70 20.19
N PRO A 216 -33.91 -37.55 20.85
CA PRO A 216 -33.97 -36.24 20.20
C PRO A 216 -33.03 -36.15 18.98
N LEU A 217 -33.48 -35.50 17.90
CA LEU A 217 -32.72 -35.35 16.65
C LEU A 217 -31.32 -34.76 16.90
N SER A 218 -31.20 -33.70 17.69
CA SER A 218 -29.91 -33.10 18.07
C SER A 218 -28.98 -34.08 18.81
N ARG A 219 -29.51 -35.02 19.60
CA ARG A 219 -28.72 -36.08 20.26
C ARG A 219 -28.27 -37.16 19.25
N ARG A 220 -29.05 -37.42 18.20
CA ARG A 220 -28.68 -38.37 17.12
C ARG A 220 -27.43 -37.90 16.34
N TYR A 221 -27.32 -36.60 16.05
CA TYR A 221 -26.16 -36.04 15.34
C TYR A 221 -25.08 -35.46 16.28
N LEU A 222 -25.19 -35.63 17.60
CA LEU A 222 -24.21 -35.08 18.56
C LEU A 222 -22.78 -35.60 18.35
N SER A 223 -22.63 -36.86 17.93
CA SER A 223 -21.33 -37.43 17.56
C SER A 223 -20.74 -36.69 16.35
N LEU A 224 -21.55 -36.50 15.31
CA LEU A 224 -21.16 -35.74 14.12
C LEU A 224 -20.77 -34.30 14.45
N LYS A 225 -21.51 -33.59 15.32
CA LYS A 225 -21.14 -32.21 15.74
C LYS A 225 -19.77 -32.17 16.43
N LYS A 226 -19.48 -33.17 17.29
CA LYS A 226 -18.18 -33.25 17.99
C LYS A 226 -17.02 -33.53 17.04
N THR A 227 -17.12 -34.54 16.19
CA THR A 227 -16.08 -34.87 15.20
C THR A 227 -15.85 -33.69 14.26
N MET A 228 -16.92 -33.10 13.71
CA MET A 228 -16.85 -31.95 12.82
C MET A 228 -16.17 -30.73 13.46
N LEU A 229 -16.47 -30.39 14.72
CA LEU A 229 -15.82 -29.28 15.42
C LEU A 229 -14.32 -29.55 15.70
N SER A 230 -13.97 -30.80 16.04
CA SER A 230 -12.56 -31.20 16.22
C SER A 230 -11.78 -31.14 14.90
N ASP A 231 -12.38 -31.57 13.80
CA ASP A 231 -11.78 -31.54 12.46
C ASP A 231 -11.63 -30.10 11.94
N ILE A 232 -12.61 -29.23 12.21
CA ILE A 232 -12.52 -27.78 11.92
C ILE A 232 -11.32 -27.16 12.64
N GLU A 233 -11.14 -27.44 13.93
CA GLU A 233 -10.03 -26.88 14.72
C GLU A 233 -8.67 -27.35 14.19
N MET A 234 -8.54 -28.65 13.90
CA MET A 234 -7.33 -29.22 13.28
C MET A 234 -6.99 -28.60 11.92
N VAL A 235 -7.98 -28.38 11.04
CA VAL A 235 -7.76 -27.75 9.74
C VAL A 235 -7.48 -26.25 9.87
N ARG A 236 -8.14 -25.55 10.80
CA ARG A 236 -7.84 -24.13 11.09
C ARG A 236 -6.40 -23.95 11.54
N ASN A 237 -5.93 -24.77 12.48
CA ASN A 237 -4.55 -24.74 12.97
C ASN A 237 -3.56 -25.06 11.82
N SER A 238 -3.92 -25.99 10.92
CA SER A 238 -3.14 -26.29 9.71
C SER A 238 -3.10 -25.13 8.71
N ARG A 239 -4.21 -24.39 8.53
CA ARG A 239 -4.27 -23.18 7.70
C ARG A 239 -3.48 -22.02 8.31
N GLU A 240 -3.53 -21.85 9.63
CA GLU A 240 -2.79 -20.79 10.35
C GLU A 240 -1.27 -21.07 10.26
N ALA A 241 -0.84 -22.31 10.53
CA ALA A 241 0.55 -22.74 10.37
C ALA A 241 1.06 -22.62 8.92
N SER A 242 0.19 -22.83 7.91
CA SER A 242 0.54 -22.68 6.48
C SER A 242 0.28 -21.29 5.89
N GLN A 243 -0.06 -20.30 6.72
CA GLN A 243 -0.36 -18.90 6.34
C GLN A 243 -1.45 -18.77 5.25
N ARG A 244 -2.47 -19.63 5.34
CA ARG A 244 -3.63 -19.76 4.43
C ARG A 244 -4.97 -19.70 5.16
N LEU A 245 -4.97 -19.17 6.39
CA LEU A 245 -6.17 -18.84 7.14
C LEU A 245 -6.67 -17.46 6.69
N TYR A 246 -7.52 -17.46 5.66
CA TYR A 246 -8.02 -16.24 5.03
C TYR A 246 -9.21 -15.65 5.82
N SER A 247 -9.28 -14.31 5.92
CA SER A 247 -10.44 -13.64 6.52
C SER A 247 -11.66 -13.67 5.61
N ALA A 248 -12.84 -13.35 6.12
CA ALA A 248 -14.09 -13.43 5.38
C ALA A 248 -14.08 -12.58 4.10
N TYR A 249 -13.46 -11.39 4.15
CA TYR A 249 -13.20 -10.55 2.98
C TYR A 249 -12.38 -11.28 1.91
N HIS A 250 -11.21 -11.82 2.29
CA HIS A 250 -10.34 -12.58 1.39
C HIS A 250 -11.04 -13.80 0.79
N LEU A 251 -11.84 -14.51 1.59
CA LEU A 251 -12.57 -15.70 1.15
C LEU A 251 -13.59 -15.37 0.05
N ASN A 252 -14.27 -14.22 0.13
CA ASN A 252 -15.18 -13.76 -0.93
C ASN A 252 -14.42 -13.42 -2.22
N VAL A 253 -13.33 -12.63 -2.14
CA VAL A 253 -12.50 -12.25 -3.30
C VAL A 253 -11.85 -13.46 -3.98
N PHE A 254 -11.27 -14.38 -3.20
CA PHE A 254 -10.67 -15.59 -3.76
C PHE A 254 -11.71 -16.53 -4.39
N PHE A 255 -12.94 -16.58 -3.89
CA PHE A 255 -13.99 -17.42 -4.49
C PHE A 255 -14.35 -16.93 -5.90
N GLU A 256 -14.43 -15.62 -6.13
CA GLU A 256 -14.65 -15.04 -7.45
C GLU A 256 -13.50 -15.36 -8.42
N LEU A 257 -12.25 -15.12 -8.00
CA LEU A 257 -11.07 -15.41 -8.81
C LEU A 257 -10.95 -16.91 -9.13
N ALA A 258 -11.28 -17.79 -8.17
CA ALA A 258 -11.30 -19.23 -8.37
C ALA A 258 -12.43 -19.68 -9.30
N LEU A 259 -13.64 -19.12 -9.18
CA LEU A 259 -14.77 -19.44 -10.06
C LEU A 259 -14.46 -19.04 -11.51
N ARG A 260 -13.93 -17.83 -11.71
CA ARG A 260 -13.49 -17.34 -13.02
C ARG A 260 -12.44 -18.28 -13.62
N HIS A 261 -11.42 -18.66 -12.83
CA HIS A 261 -10.38 -19.60 -13.26
C HIS A 261 -10.95 -20.97 -13.64
N VAL A 262 -11.82 -21.55 -12.81
CA VAL A 262 -12.40 -22.88 -13.06
C VAL A 262 -13.33 -22.88 -14.28
N ALA A 263 -13.99 -21.77 -14.61
CA ALA A 263 -14.77 -21.65 -15.84
C ALA A 263 -13.87 -21.60 -17.10
N THR A 264 -12.78 -20.82 -17.07
CA THR A 264 -11.96 -20.56 -18.26
C THR A 264 -10.74 -21.47 -18.43
N CYS A 265 -10.31 -22.20 -17.38
CA CYS A 265 -9.02 -22.89 -17.35
C CYS A 265 -9.09 -24.30 -16.71
N THR A 266 -8.69 -25.32 -17.46
CA THR A 266 -8.50 -26.72 -17.00
C THR A 266 -7.11 -26.98 -16.43
N THR A 267 -6.07 -26.33 -16.93
CA THR A 267 -4.68 -26.45 -16.44
C THR A 267 -3.94 -25.13 -16.70
N PRO A 268 -3.20 -24.56 -15.73
CA PRO A 268 -2.88 -25.06 -14.38
C PRO A 268 -4.06 -25.02 -13.38
N PRO A 269 -3.90 -25.59 -12.17
CA PRO A 269 -4.82 -25.40 -11.05
C PRO A 269 -4.92 -23.94 -10.57
N PHE A 270 -5.96 -23.61 -9.81
CA PHE A 270 -6.07 -22.29 -9.17
C PHE A 270 -5.01 -22.13 -8.08
N ASN A 271 -4.23 -21.05 -8.15
CA ASN A 271 -3.16 -20.76 -7.21
C ASN A 271 -3.43 -19.43 -6.49
N PHE A 272 -3.79 -19.52 -5.20
CA PHE A 272 -4.04 -18.37 -4.32
C PHE A 272 -2.89 -17.34 -4.31
N ILE A 273 -1.64 -17.78 -4.46
CA ILE A 273 -0.45 -16.90 -4.44
C ILE A 273 -0.31 -16.12 -5.76
N LEU A 274 -0.74 -16.70 -6.88
CA LEU A 274 -0.82 -15.97 -8.16
C LEU A 274 -2.07 -15.07 -8.19
N ALA A 275 -3.14 -15.45 -7.50
CA ALA A 275 -4.35 -14.64 -7.38
C ALA A 275 -4.13 -13.36 -6.57
N THR A 276 -3.44 -13.40 -5.42
CA THR A 276 -3.02 -12.17 -4.71
C THR A 276 -2.09 -11.29 -5.55
N ARG A 277 -1.30 -11.90 -6.43
CA ARG A 277 -0.34 -11.24 -7.31
C ARG A 277 -0.90 -10.88 -8.70
N GLN A 278 -2.21 -10.92 -8.91
CA GLN A 278 -2.82 -10.53 -10.19
C GLN A 278 -2.46 -9.08 -10.60
N CYS A 279 -2.39 -8.17 -9.62
CA CYS A 279 -2.08 -6.74 -9.80
C CYS A 279 -0.64 -6.36 -9.39
N ASN A 280 0.16 -7.30 -8.89
CA ASN A 280 1.60 -7.16 -8.68
C ASN A 280 2.25 -8.51 -9.03
N ARG A 281 2.51 -8.74 -10.32
CA ARG A 281 2.93 -10.07 -10.80
C ARG A 281 4.34 -10.43 -10.33
N ILE A 282 4.68 -11.71 -10.44
CA ILE A 282 6.07 -12.16 -10.38
C ILE A 282 6.63 -12.03 -11.79
N GLU A 283 7.85 -11.50 -11.95
CA GLU A 283 8.52 -11.47 -13.26
C GLU A 283 8.92 -12.89 -13.68
N ASP A 284 8.69 -13.25 -14.95
CA ASP A 284 8.73 -14.63 -15.43
C ASP A 284 10.13 -15.29 -15.33
N ASP A 285 11.19 -14.50 -15.16
CA ASP A 285 12.57 -14.94 -15.00
C ASP A 285 13.06 -15.02 -13.54
N LEU A 286 12.25 -14.60 -12.55
CA LEU A 286 12.64 -14.64 -11.12
C LEU A 286 13.12 -16.03 -10.69
N TRP A 287 12.57 -17.12 -11.24
CA TRP A 287 13.03 -18.46 -10.89
C TRP A 287 14.42 -18.79 -11.45
N ASN A 288 14.76 -18.32 -12.64
CA ASN A 288 16.11 -18.45 -13.21
C ASN A 288 17.10 -17.65 -12.35
N HIS A 289 16.71 -16.43 -11.97
CA HIS A 289 17.48 -15.58 -11.09
C HIS A 289 17.71 -16.23 -9.71
N LEU A 290 16.67 -16.78 -9.07
CA LEU A 290 16.78 -17.51 -7.80
C LEU A 290 17.63 -18.78 -7.92
N GLN A 291 17.53 -19.53 -9.02
CA GLN A 291 18.38 -20.71 -9.24
C GLN A 291 19.85 -20.31 -9.39
N SER A 292 20.17 -19.33 -10.27
CA SER A 292 21.54 -18.82 -10.42
C SER A 292 22.10 -18.25 -9.12
N PHE A 293 21.27 -17.61 -8.29
CA PHE A 293 21.66 -17.15 -6.96
C PHE A 293 22.06 -18.31 -6.03
N LEU A 294 21.24 -19.36 -5.95
CA LEU A 294 21.50 -20.52 -5.08
C LEU A 294 22.68 -21.36 -5.57
N GLU A 295 22.87 -21.47 -6.89
CA GLU A 295 24.08 -22.08 -7.48
C GLU A 295 25.34 -21.27 -7.12
N LEU A 296 25.29 -19.93 -7.25
CA LEU A 296 26.39 -19.05 -6.84
C LEU A 296 26.66 -19.12 -5.33
N CYS A 297 25.64 -19.19 -4.48
CA CYS A 297 25.82 -19.42 -3.04
C CYS A 297 26.52 -20.75 -2.76
N THR A 298 26.13 -21.81 -3.47
CA THR A 298 26.71 -23.16 -3.30
C THR A 298 28.18 -23.20 -3.75
N VAL A 299 28.49 -22.60 -4.91
CA VAL A 299 29.87 -22.55 -5.46
C VAL A 299 30.81 -21.72 -4.58
N ASN A 300 30.31 -20.68 -3.91
CA ASN A 300 31.12 -19.79 -3.07
C ASN A 300 31.10 -20.17 -1.58
N TYR A 301 30.66 -21.39 -1.22
CA TYR A 301 30.59 -21.91 0.15
C TYR A 301 29.79 -21.03 1.13
N VAL A 302 28.84 -20.26 0.63
CA VAL A 302 28.03 -19.37 1.45
C VAL A 302 27.02 -20.25 2.22
N PRO A 303 26.89 -20.14 3.57
CA PRO A 303 26.07 -21.05 4.39
C PRO A 303 24.61 -21.20 3.90
N LYS A 304 23.86 -22.22 4.34
CA LYS A 304 22.51 -22.40 3.76
C LYS A 304 21.47 -21.43 4.31
N GLU A 305 21.74 -20.88 5.48
CA GLU A 305 20.77 -20.21 6.34
C GLU A 305 20.45 -18.81 5.83
N ALA A 306 21.41 -17.89 5.81
CA ALA A 306 21.11 -16.51 5.43
C ALA A 306 21.04 -16.26 3.91
N ALA A 307 21.21 -17.28 3.05
CA ALA A 307 20.72 -17.26 1.67
C ALA A 307 19.19 -17.16 1.64
N LEU A 308 18.54 -17.87 2.58
CA LEU A 308 17.10 -17.89 2.75
C LEU A 308 16.61 -16.64 3.47
N GLU A 309 17.33 -16.15 4.49
CA GLU A 309 17.04 -14.85 5.13
C GLU A 309 17.09 -13.71 4.11
N TYR A 310 18.13 -13.69 3.28
CA TYR A 310 18.31 -12.75 2.19
C TYR A 310 17.14 -12.79 1.20
N MET A 311 16.79 -13.97 0.67
CA MET A 311 15.66 -14.15 -0.25
C MET A 311 14.33 -13.70 0.39
N ALA A 312 14.11 -14.04 1.67
CA ALA A 312 12.93 -13.62 2.40
C ALA A 312 12.84 -12.09 2.55
N SER A 313 13.98 -11.42 2.81
CA SER A 313 14.02 -9.96 2.95
C SER A 313 13.59 -9.23 1.68
N ALA A 314 14.05 -9.69 0.51
CA ALA A 314 13.67 -9.13 -0.78
C ALA A 314 12.19 -9.37 -1.11
N LEU A 315 11.69 -10.59 -0.86
CA LEU A 315 10.28 -10.96 -1.10
C LEU A 315 9.30 -10.23 -0.16
N MET A 316 9.72 -9.82 1.03
CA MET A 316 8.91 -8.94 1.90
C MET A 316 8.90 -7.49 1.39
N LEU A 317 10.02 -6.97 0.89
CA LEU A 317 10.14 -5.58 0.45
C LEU A 317 9.27 -5.27 -0.77
N ASP A 318 9.08 -6.25 -1.66
CA ASP A 318 8.22 -6.24 -2.85
C ASP A 318 6.70 -6.08 -2.58
N SER A 319 6.28 -5.86 -1.32
CA SER A 319 4.86 -5.86 -0.92
C SER A 319 4.25 -4.50 -0.49
N PHE A 320 4.93 -3.35 -0.64
CA PHE A 320 4.50 -2.06 -0.02
C PHE A 320 4.55 -0.76 -0.91
N PRO A 321 3.56 0.17 -0.85
CA PRO A 321 3.44 1.39 -1.74
C PRO A 321 3.57 2.86 -1.11
N PRO A 322 3.57 4.00 -1.91
CA PRO A 322 4.01 5.38 -1.43
C PRO A 322 3.61 6.79 -2.15
N GLY A 323 3.13 7.90 -1.46
CA GLY A 323 3.57 9.38 -1.60
C GLY A 323 2.70 10.68 -1.95
N MET A 324 2.85 12.01 -1.56
CA MET A 324 3.69 12.95 -0.66
C MET A 324 2.97 14.20 0.07
N HIS A 325 3.60 15.01 0.97
CA HIS A 325 3.17 15.49 2.35
C HIS A 325 2.83 17.00 2.70
N ARG A 326 1.61 17.32 3.27
CA ARG A 326 1.16 18.51 4.12
C ARG A 326 -0.21 19.21 3.78
N GLY A 327 -1.06 19.45 4.80
CA GLY A 327 -2.15 20.47 4.78
C GLY A 327 -3.19 20.35 3.64
N LEU A 328 -3.74 21.48 3.15
CA LEU A 328 -4.37 21.53 1.82
C LEU A 328 -3.30 21.52 0.71
N ILE A 329 -2.32 22.44 0.78
CA ILE A 329 -1.42 22.77 -0.32
C ILE A 329 -0.63 21.57 -0.86
N VAL A 330 -0.32 20.55 -0.05
CA VAL A 330 0.37 19.34 -0.52
C VAL A 330 -0.57 18.15 -0.70
N LEU A 331 -1.81 18.21 -0.22
CA LEU A 331 -2.89 17.45 -0.87
C LEU A 331 -3.11 17.97 -2.31
N MET A 332 -2.74 19.22 -2.65
CA MET A 332 -2.74 19.69 -4.04
C MET A 332 -1.59 19.08 -4.87
N PHE A 333 -0.46 18.68 -4.26
CA PHE A 333 0.54 17.87 -4.97
C PHE A 333 0.04 16.43 -5.27
N LEU A 334 -1.06 15.96 -4.66
CA LEU A 334 -1.75 14.74 -5.12
C LEU A 334 -2.54 14.95 -6.42
N LEU A 335 -2.95 16.19 -6.73
CA LEU A 335 -3.63 16.54 -7.99
C LEU A 335 -2.70 16.50 -9.21
N ARG A 336 -1.38 16.47 -8.99
CA ARG A 336 -0.33 16.51 -10.02
C ARG A 336 -0.39 17.74 -10.97
N GLN A 337 -1.12 18.77 -10.56
CA GLN A 337 -1.20 20.09 -11.21
C GLN A 337 0.11 20.88 -11.07
N ASN A 338 0.26 21.94 -11.86
CA ASN A 338 1.38 22.88 -11.70
C ASN A 338 1.14 23.88 -10.54
N ILE A 339 2.18 24.64 -10.17
CA ILE A 339 2.13 25.52 -9.01
C ILE A 339 1.18 26.71 -9.24
N ASP A 340 1.10 27.23 -10.47
CA ASP A 340 0.25 28.36 -10.81
C ASP A 340 -1.25 27.99 -10.79
N GLU A 341 -1.59 26.78 -11.25
CA GLU A 341 -2.92 26.16 -11.07
C GLU A 341 -3.27 25.98 -9.59
N CYS A 342 -2.31 25.58 -8.76
CA CYS A 342 -2.51 25.45 -7.31
C CYS A 342 -2.74 26.81 -6.64
N ILE A 343 -2.02 27.86 -7.05
CA ILE A 343 -2.23 29.24 -6.56
C ILE A 343 -3.62 29.73 -6.98
N GLY A 344 -3.99 29.59 -8.26
CA GLY A 344 -5.31 29.99 -8.77
C GLY A 344 -6.46 29.29 -8.05
N THR A 345 -6.33 27.98 -7.84
CA THR A 345 -7.31 27.17 -7.09
C THR A 345 -7.39 27.62 -5.62
N PHE A 346 -6.26 27.87 -4.96
CA PHE A 346 -6.26 28.36 -3.57
C PHE A 346 -6.97 29.71 -3.41
N LYS A 347 -6.81 30.64 -4.35
CA LYS A 347 -7.49 31.95 -4.33
C LYS A 347 -9.01 31.80 -4.43
N GLN A 348 -9.49 30.98 -5.38
CA GLN A 348 -10.92 30.68 -5.54
C GLN A 348 -11.52 30.00 -4.30
N LEU A 349 -10.76 29.11 -3.65
CA LEU A 349 -11.15 28.49 -2.39
C LEU A 349 -11.27 29.55 -1.27
N ALA A 350 -10.26 30.41 -1.08
CA ALA A 350 -10.26 31.44 -0.05
C ALA A 350 -11.42 32.44 -0.22
N GLU A 351 -11.64 32.94 -1.43
CA GLU A 351 -12.73 33.86 -1.77
C GLU A 351 -14.12 33.29 -1.44
N ARG A 352 -14.36 32.00 -1.72
CA ARG A 352 -15.64 31.33 -1.44
C ARG A 352 -15.83 30.97 0.03
N VAL A 353 -14.77 30.51 0.69
CA VAL A 353 -14.83 29.96 2.05
C VAL A 353 -14.96 31.05 3.13
N PHE A 354 -14.26 32.18 2.97
CA PHE A 354 -14.28 33.28 3.93
C PHE A 354 -15.32 34.37 3.59
N LEU A 355 -16.24 34.11 2.64
CA LEU A 355 -17.27 35.07 2.26
C LEU A 355 -18.20 35.39 3.45
N PRO A 356 -18.29 36.65 3.94
CA PRO A 356 -19.01 36.94 5.17
C PRO A 356 -20.53 36.74 5.05
N ARG A 357 -21.04 35.66 5.65
CA ARG A 357 -22.49 35.44 5.80
C ARG A 357 -23.06 36.44 6.82
N GLN A 358 -23.62 37.55 6.34
CA GLN A 358 -24.51 38.43 7.14
C GLN A 358 -25.97 37.99 6.98
N PRO A 359 -26.53 37.14 7.86
CA PRO A 359 -27.97 36.83 7.84
C PRO A 359 -28.84 38.02 8.28
N PHE A 360 -28.26 38.98 9.01
CA PHE A 360 -28.89 40.22 9.42
C PHE A 360 -27.89 41.37 9.24
N GLY A 361 -28.34 42.48 8.64
CA GLY A 361 -27.47 43.58 8.22
C GLY A 361 -26.90 44.43 9.36
N ASN A 362 -26.22 45.54 8.99
CA ASN A 362 -25.30 46.38 9.78
C ASN A 362 -25.74 46.95 11.16
N SER A 363 -26.89 46.54 11.72
CA SER A 363 -27.33 46.89 13.08
C SER A 363 -26.33 46.46 14.16
N LEU A 364 -26.17 47.31 15.17
CA LEU A 364 -25.34 47.02 16.36
C LEU A 364 -25.88 45.78 17.12
N LEU A 365 -27.20 45.57 17.09
CA LEU A 365 -27.86 44.42 17.72
C LEU A 365 -27.62 43.13 16.93
N ALA A 366 -27.55 43.19 15.59
CA ALA A 366 -27.17 42.05 14.75
C ALA A 366 -25.72 41.59 15.02
N LYS A 367 -24.80 42.53 15.31
CA LYS A 367 -23.42 42.20 15.71
C LYS A 367 -23.37 41.47 17.06
N ILE A 368 -24.22 41.85 18.01
CA ILE A 368 -24.35 41.17 19.32
C ILE A 368 -24.96 39.77 19.14
N CYS A 369 -26.02 39.64 18.33
CA CYS A 369 -26.61 38.32 18.01
C CYS A 369 -25.65 37.42 17.22
N GLY A 370 -24.83 37.97 16.32
CA GLY A 370 -23.77 37.24 15.63
C GLY A 370 -22.70 36.71 16.59
N PHE A 371 -22.23 37.55 17.52
CA PHE A 371 -21.27 37.17 18.55
C PHE A 371 -21.82 36.09 19.50
N LEU A 372 -23.09 36.22 19.92
CA LEU A 372 -23.80 35.20 20.69
C LEU A 372 -24.03 33.91 19.88
N SER A 373 -24.27 34.00 18.58
CA SER A 373 -24.38 32.83 17.71
C SER A 373 -23.05 32.11 17.57
N SER A 374 -21.94 32.81 17.33
CA SER A 374 -20.60 32.17 17.25
C SER A 374 -20.18 31.53 18.58
N LEU A 375 -20.65 32.06 19.72
CA LEU A 375 -20.51 31.45 21.05
C LEU A 375 -21.38 30.20 21.26
N LEU A 376 -22.38 29.96 20.40
CA LEU A 376 -23.29 28.79 20.44
C LEU A 376 -23.02 27.78 19.31
N THR A 377 -22.42 28.22 18.19
CA THR A 377 -22.08 27.38 17.01
C THR A 377 -20.59 27.07 16.89
N ASP A 378 -19.77 27.53 17.85
CA ASP A 378 -18.33 27.26 17.98
C ASP A 378 -17.49 27.67 16.73
N SER A 379 -18.04 28.56 15.90
CA SER A 379 -17.48 28.96 14.61
C SER A 379 -18.06 30.26 14.06
N LEU A 380 -17.22 31.00 13.33
CA LEU A 380 -17.58 32.16 12.49
C LEU A 380 -18.15 31.73 11.12
N TYR A 381 -17.63 30.64 10.56
CA TYR A 381 -17.94 30.16 9.22
C TYR A 381 -18.59 28.77 9.24
N GLY A 382 -19.58 28.57 8.36
CA GLY A 382 -20.32 27.31 8.26
C GLY A 382 -19.53 26.24 7.50
N ALA A 383 -19.49 25.01 8.04
CA ALA A 383 -18.71 23.90 7.48
C ALA A 383 -19.04 23.57 6.01
N ALA A 384 -20.28 23.79 5.57
CA ALA A 384 -20.79 23.33 4.28
C ALA A 384 -20.06 23.92 3.06
N GLU A 385 -19.71 25.22 3.07
CA GLU A 385 -18.99 25.83 1.94
C GLU A 385 -17.57 25.26 1.85
N MET A 386 -16.86 25.19 2.99
CA MET A 386 -15.53 24.58 3.05
C MET A 386 -15.56 23.12 2.57
N GLU A 387 -16.57 22.33 2.96
CA GLU A 387 -16.73 20.95 2.49
C GLU A 387 -17.06 20.85 0.99
N ALA A 388 -17.89 21.74 0.44
CA ALA A 388 -18.15 21.79 -1.00
C ALA A 388 -16.88 22.15 -1.77
N CYS A 389 -16.19 23.21 -1.34
CA CYS A 389 -14.94 23.71 -1.91
C CYS A 389 -13.83 22.65 -1.93
N VAL A 390 -13.60 21.90 -0.84
CA VAL A 390 -12.57 20.83 -0.86
C VAL A 390 -13.01 19.60 -1.66
N LYS A 391 -14.31 19.30 -1.76
CA LYS A 391 -14.80 18.20 -2.64
C LYS A 391 -14.70 18.57 -4.12
N GLU A 392 -14.85 19.85 -4.46
CA GLU A 392 -14.68 20.38 -5.81
C GLU A 392 -13.20 20.38 -6.23
N ALA A 393 -12.31 20.85 -5.35
CA ALA A 393 -10.87 20.92 -5.63
C ALA A 393 -10.13 19.57 -5.58
N PHE A 394 -10.53 18.64 -4.68
CA PHE A 394 -9.85 17.36 -4.49
C PHE A 394 -10.59 16.13 -5.03
N GLY A 395 -11.80 16.32 -5.56
CA GLY A 395 -12.73 15.23 -5.86
C GLY A 395 -13.47 14.76 -4.61
N ALA A 396 -14.76 14.44 -4.77
CA ALA A 396 -15.63 14.08 -3.66
C ALA A 396 -15.24 12.74 -3.00
N ASP A 397 -14.84 11.76 -3.81
CA ASP A 397 -14.62 10.36 -3.42
C ASP A 397 -13.13 9.94 -3.50
N THR A 398 -12.21 10.91 -3.61
CA THR A 398 -10.78 10.66 -3.74
C THR A 398 -10.19 10.16 -2.42
N ALA A 399 -9.85 8.88 -2.32
CA ALA A 399 -9.16 8.33 -1.15
C ALA A 399 -7.76 8.94 -0.95
N LEU A 400 -7.41 9.29 0.30
CA LEU A 400 -6.09 9.78 0.67
C LEU A 400 -5.03 8.71 0.44
N PHE A 401 -5.31 7.47 0.85
CA PHE A 401 -4.45 6.30 0.68
C PHE A 401 -5.03 5.35 -0.37
N GLY A 402 -4.34 5.21 -1.50
CA GLY A 402 -4.75 4.38 -2.64
C GLY A 402 -4.11 4.87 -3.95
N SER A 403 -4.39 4.22 -5.07
CA SER A 403 -4.10 4.79 -6.39
C SER A 403 -5.34 5.51 -6.91
N THR A 404 -5.18 6.79 -7.27
CA THR A 404 -6.23 7.62 -7.88
C THR A 404 -6.26 7.54 -9.40
N VAL A 405 -5.31 6.85 -10.02
CA VAL A 405 -5.12 6.79 -11.48
C VAL A 405 -4.79 5.35 -11.93
N PRO A 406 -5.52 4.76 -12.89
CA PRO A 406 -5.08 3.55 -13.57
C PRO A 406 -3.91 3.85 -14.53
N ASP A 407 -3.02 2.88 -14.74
CA ASP A 407 -1.90 2.87 -15.69
C ASP A 407 -0.63 3.71 -15.41
N VAL A 408 -0.45 4.33 -14.22
CA VAL A 408 0.82 5.03 -13.87
C VAL A 408 1.44 4.55 -12.55
N GLY A 409 2.25 3.48 -12.63
CA GLY A 409 2.96 2.88 -11.49
C GLY A 409 4.23 3.63 -11.02
N ILE A 410 4.12 4.92 -10.68
CA ILE A 410 5.27 5.75 -10.23
C ILE A 410 5.12 6.18 -8.76
N SER A 411 6.10 5.78 -7.95
CA SER A 411 6.28 6.16 -6.53
C SER A 411 6.42 7.69 -6.31
N GLY A 412 5.83 8.21 -5.24
CA GLY A 412 6.29 9.45 -4.59
C GLY A 412 6.88 9.17 -3.18
N PRO A 413 7.69 10.07 -2.57
CA PRO A 413 7.93 10.06 -1.11
C PRO A 413 6.63 10.37 -0.33
N LYS A 414 6.47 10.02 0.96
CA LYS A 414 5.20 9.68 1.69
C LYS A 414 4.34 10.87 2.28
N VAL A 415 2.98 10.98 2.08
CA VAL A 415 2.08 12.12 2.57
C VAL A 415 1.76 12.04 4.07
N ALA A 416 1.84 13.14 4.83
CA ALA A 416 1.01 13.32 6.03
C ALA A 416 0.43 14.75 6.23
N VAL A 417 -0.65 14.90 7.00
CA VAL A 417 -1.24 16.17 7.48
C VAL A 417 -1.53 16.10 8.98
N THR A 418 -1.50 17.24 9.68
CA THR A 418 -1.68 17.34 11.14
C THR A 418 -3.11 17.71 11.52
N THR A 419 -3.64 17.07 12.57
CA THR A 419 -4.95 17.36 13.19
C THR A 419 -4.86 17.15 14.70
N MET A 420 -5.78 17.72 15.48
CA MET A 420 -5.88 17.53 16.93
C MET A 420 -7.22 16.89 17.30
N ALA A 421 -7.22 15.80 18.07
CA ALA A 421 -8.46 15.24 18.60
C ALA A 421 -9.05 16.15 19.69
N VAL A 422 -10.30 16.59 19.52
CA VAL A 422 -10.98 17.53 20.43
C VAL A 422 -11.19 16.93 21.82
N SER A 423 -11.36 15.61 21.91
CA SER A 423 -11.68 14.89 23.16
C SER A 423 -10.53 14.79 24.16
N ASN A 424 -9.27 14.94 23.72
CA ASN A 424 -8.09 14.76 24.59
C ASN A 424 -6.85 15.57 24.17
N SER A 425 -6.98 16.47 23.19
CA SER A 425 -5.88 17.26 22.61
C SER A 425 -4.66 16.44 22.19
N ARG A 426 -4.86 15.21 21.67
CA ARG A 426 -3.79 14.39 21.08
C ARG A 426 -3.58 14.71 19.61
N LEU A 427 -2.33 14.91 19.21
CA LEU A 427 -1.93 15.01 17.80
C LEU A 427 -2.32 13.73 17.05
N CYS A 428 -3.06 13.92 15.95
CA CYS A 428 -3.50 12.88 15.04
C CYS A 428 -2.95 13.18 13.63
N ILE A 429 -2.27 12.20 13.05
CA ILE A 429 -1.61 12.30 11.74
C ILE A 429 -2.44 11.51 10.72
N LEU A 430 -2.92 12.19 9.67
CA LEU A 430 -3.64 11.55 8.56
C LEU A 430 -2.67 11.47 7.37
N SER A 431 -2.49 10.29 6.77
CA SER A 431 -1.39 10.05 5.83
C SER A 431 -1.81 9.25 4.60
N ASN A 432 -0.98 9.24 3.54
CA ASN A 432 -1.08 8.30 2.42
C ASN A 432 -0.04 7.17 2.44
N TYR A 433 0.38 6.77 3.63
CA TYR A 433 1.25 5.63 3.80
C TYR A 433 0.79 4.74 4.94
N ASN A 434 1.30 3.51 4.95
CA ASN A 434 1.09 2.59 6.07
C ASN A 434 1.93 3.02 7.26
N GLY A 435 1.33 3.00 8.45
CA GLY A 435 1.98 3.34 9.72
C GLY A 435 2.95 2.25 10.22
N ALA A 436 3.83 1.75 9.36
CA ALA A 436 4.94 0.88 9.75
C ALA A 436 6.00 1.68 10.52
N GLY A 437 6.63 1.04 11.51
CA GLY A 437 7.57 1.67 12.45
C GLY A 437 6.92 2.19 13.74
N ASP A 438 7.69 2.20 14.83
CA ASP A 438 7.19 2.55 16.16
C ASP A 438 6.83 4.04 16.31
N ARG A 439 5.69 4.32 16.95
CA ARG A 439 5.17 5.67 17.15
C ARG A 439 4.70 5.87 18.59
N HIS A 440 5.22 6.91 19.22
CA HIS A 440 4.90 7.27 20.60
C HIS A 440 4.48 8.76 20.69
N GLY A 441 3.70 9.12 21.71
CA GLY A 441 3.20 10.49 21.93
C GLY A 441 1.98 10.90 21.07
N TYR A 442 1.95 10.57 19.78
CA TYR A 442 0.89 10.95 18.84
C TYR A 442 0.14 9.73 18.26
N LYS A 443 -0.95 9.94 17.50
CA LYS A 443 -1.70 8.87 16.81
C LYS A 443 -1.57 9.03 15.29
N HIS A 444 -0.80 8.17 14.63
CA HIS A 444 -0.98 7.96 13.19
C HIS A 444 -2.32 7.27 12.95
N TYR A 445 -3.10 7.74 11.98
CA TYR A 445 -4.36 7.14 11.58
C TYR A 445 -4.20 6.41 10.24
N ARG A 446 -4.66 5.17 10.21
CA ARG A 446 -5.05 4.43 9.01
C ARG A 446 -6.38 3.76 9.32
N ALA A 447 -7.27 3.70 8.33
CA ALA A 447 -8.53 2.95 8.46
C ALA A 447 -8.26 1.44 8.55
N SER A 448 -9.16 0.69 9.18
CA SER A 448 -9.09 -0.78 9.20
C SER A 448 -9.79 -1.43 8.00
N ASP A 449 -10.76 -0.73 7.43
CA ASP A 449 -11.60 -1.14 6.31
C ASP A 449 -11.52 -0.07 5.21
N ALA A 450 -11.58 -0.44 3.93
CA ALA A 450 -11.38 0.49 2.82
C ALA A 450 -12.49 1.57 2.71
N GLU A 451 -13.71 1.24 3.10
CA GLU A 451 -14.87 2.17 3.13
C GLU A 451 -14.75 3.22 4.25
N ASP A 452 -13.84 3.01 5.22
CA ASP A 452 -13.51 3.97 6.29
C ASP A 452 -12.24 4.77 5.97
N GLU A 453 -11.63 4.57 4.79
CA GLU A 453 -10.43 5.30 4.37
C GLU A 453 -10.72 6.80 4.21
N ILE A 454 -9.81 7.62 4.71
CA ILE A 454 -9.98 9.06 4.75
C ILE A 454 -9.93 9.60 3.32
N LEU A 455 -10.95 10.36 2.93
CA LEU A 455 -10.96 11.06 1.67
C LEU A 455 -10.04 12.28 1.73
N VAL A 456 -9.38 12.64 0.63
CA VAL A 456 -8.51 13.83 0.51
C VAL A 456 -9.28 15.09 0.93
N CYS A 457 -10.54 15.19 0.51
CA CYS A 457 -11.44 16.28 0.88
C CYS A 457 -11.72 16.34 2.42
N ASP A 458 -11.83 15.19 3.08
CA ASP A 458 -12.03 15.12 4.53
C ASP A 458 -10.75 15.39 5.33
N ALA A 459 -9.59 14.94 4.83
CA ALA A 459 -8.28 15.30 5.39
C ALA A 459 -8.03 16.81 5.29
N ALA A 460 -8.32 17.41 4.14
CA ALA A 460 -8.27 18.85 3.90
C ALA A 460 -9.21 19.61 4.85
N ARG A 461 -10.46 19.15 5.01
CA ARG A 461 -11.42 19.78 5.94
C ARG A 461 -11.02 19.64 7.41
N ALA A 462 -10.38 18.53 7.79
CA ALA A 462 -9.96 18.27 9.17
C ALA A 462 -8.69 19.05 9.55
N THR A 463 -7.69 19.13 8.67
CA THR A 463 -6.42 19.82 8.94
C THR A 463 -6.58 21.33 9.02
N SER A 464 -7.55 21.92 8.30
CA SER A 464 -7.89 23.35 8.36
C SER A 464 -9.14 23.67 9.22
N ALA A 465 -9.49 22.80 10.17
CA ALA A 465 -10.61 23.02 11.09
C ALA A 465 -10.22 23.96 12.24
N ALA A 466 -9.85 25.20 11.93
CA ALA A 466 -9.29 26.17 12.87
C ALA A 466 -10.34 26.60 13.93
N PRO A 467 -10.07 26.44 15.24
CA PRO A 467 -11.00 26.82 16.31
C PRO A 467 -11.46 28.28 16.21
N SER A 468 -12.72 28.55 16.57
CA SER A 468 -13.43 29.82 16.35
C SER A 468 -13.71 30.19 14.87
N TYR A 469 -12.95 29.70 13.89
CA TYR A 469 -13.25 29.93 12.47
C TYR A 469 -14.21 28.88 11.93
N PHE A 470 -13.87 27.60 12.07
CA PHE A 470 -14.65 26.46 11.55
C PHE A 470 -14.92 25.44 12.65
N PRO A 471 -16.08 24.77 12.64
CA PRO A 471 -16.36 23.72 13.63
C PRO A 471 -15.48 22.49 13.36
N ALA A 472 -15.25 21.69 14.41
CA ALA A 472 -14.49 20.45 14.31
C ALA A 472 -15.10 19.46 13.29
N LYS A 473 -14.25 18.76 12.55
CA LYS A 473 -14.64 17.73 11.57
C LYS A 473 -14.73 16.38 12.27
N PHE A 474 -15.80 15.63 12.05
CA PHE A 474 -15.86 14.23 12.47
C PHE A 474 -15.10 13.34 11.48
N ILE A 475 -14.19 12.52 12.00
CA ILE A 475 -13.48 11.47 11.25
C ILE A 475 -13.70 10.13 11.96
N ARG A 476 -14.19 9.12 11.25
CA ARG A 476 -14.53 7.81 11.80
C ARG A 476 -13.29 7.14 12.40
N GLY A 477 -13.37 6.66 13.64
CA GLY A 477 -12.22 6.11 14.39
C GLY A 477 -11.23 7.14 14.98
N LEU A 478 -11.45 8.44 14.77
CA LEU A 478 -10.83 9.53 15.55
C LEU A 478 -11.83 10.28 16.44
N GLY A 479 -13.08 10.42 15.99
CA GLY A 479 -14.07 11.30 16.60
C GLY A 479 -13.99 12.71 16.00
N LEU A 480 -14.29 13.74 16.79
CA LEU A 480 -14.12 15.13 16.38
C LEU A 480 -12.64 15.52 16.41
N VAL A 481 -12.15 16.04 15.28
CA VAL A 481 -10.80 16.60 15.11
C VAL A 481 -10.86 18.05 14.64
N GLN A 482 -9.90 18.84 15.10
CA GLN A 482 -9.67 20.24 14.76
C GLN A 482 -8.26 20.44 14.18
N ASP A 483 -7.93 21.67 13.79
CA ASP A 483 -6.65 22.05 13.20
C ASP A 483 -5.43 21.63 14.05
N GLY A 484 -4.35 21.18 13.38
CA GLY A 484 -3.07 20.81 13.99
C GLY A 484 -2.44 21.93 14.84
N GLY A 485 -2.67 23.19 14.47
CA GLY A 485 -2.19 24.37 15.20
C GLY A 485 -2.69 24.44 16.63
N ALA A 486 -3.91 23.97 16.91
CA ALA A 486 -4.52 24.00 18.25
C ALA A 486 -3.69 23.23 19.32
N GLY A 487 -2.78 22.34 18.89
CA GLY A 487 -1.87 21.58 19.75
C GLY A 487 -0.41 22.01 19.68
N LYS A 488 -0.11 23.26 19.29
CA LYS A 488 1.24 23.79 18.99
C LYS A 488 1.89 23.25 17.71
N HIS A 489 1.21 22.43 16.91
CA HIS A 489 1.77 21.84 15.69
C HIS A 489 1.47 22.64 14.41
N ASN A 490 1.33 23.98 14.53
CA ASN A 490 1.13 24.88 13.39
C ASN A 490 2.37 24.94 12.48
N ASN A 491 3.56 24.74 13.06
CA ASN A 491 4.75 24.35 12.32
C ASN A 491 4.93 22.83 12.45
N PRO A 492 4.60 22.02 11.43
CA PRO A 492 4.64 20.56 11.53
C PRO A 492 6.07 19.98 11.37
N ILE A 493 7.12 20.75 11.69
CA ILE A 493 8.52 20.28 11.60
C ILE A 493 8.77 19.10 12.53
N ASP A 494 8.44 19.23 13.83
CA ASP A 494 8.58 18.17 14.83
C ASP A 494 7.84 16.88 14.38
N PRO A 495 6.52 16.90 14.06
CA PRO A 495 5.82 15.73 13.50
C PRO A 495 6.42 15.14 12.22
N ALA A 496 6.92 15.97 11.30
CA ALA A 496 7.52 15.49 10.06
C ALA A 496 8.84 14.74 10.30
N GLU A 497 9.65 15.16 11.28
CA GLU A 497 10.85 14.42 11.67
C GLU A 497 10.50 13.13 12.43
N TRP A 498 9.48 13.14 13.29
CA TRP A 498 9.02 11.93 13.98
C TRP A 498 8.51 10.86 13.01
N GLU A 499 7.78 11.27 11.97
CA GLU A 499 7.34 10.39 10.90
C GLU A 499 8.50 9.96 9.99
N SER A 500 9.41 10.88 9.62
CA SER A 500 10.64 10.54 8.87
C SER A 500 11.43 9.45 9.58
N LYS A 501 11.62 9.58 10.89
CA LYS A 501 12.34 8.58 11.70
C LYS A 501 11.58 7.26 11.81
N ALA A 502 10.26 7.30 11.97
CA ALA A 502 9.43 6.08 11.98
C ALA A 502 9.41 5.34 10.62
N ILE A 503 9.61 6.05 9.50
CA ILE A 503 9.62 5.46 8.16
C ILE A 503 11.01 4.93 7.75
N TRP A 504 12.09 5.64 8.11
CA TRP A 504 13.44 5.40 7.56
C TRP A 504 14.54 5.09 8.60
N ASP A 505 14.22 5.05 9.91
CA ASP A 505 15.16 4.84 11.03
C ASP A 505 16.42 5.75 10.96
N GLY A 506 16.19 7.02 10.61
CA GLY A 506 17.25 8.00 10.44
C GLY A 506 16.75 9.44 10.42
N ASP A 507 17.66 10.36 10.71
CA ASP A 507 17.41 11.80 10.65
C ASP A 507 17.42 12.29 9.19
N PRO A 508 16.66 13.34 8.83
CA PRO A 508 16.64 13.85 7.46
C PRO A 508 17.98 14.46 7.03
N ASP A 509 18.32 14.29 5.75
CA ASP A 509 19.46 14.97 5.09
C ASP A 509 19.30 16.51 5.10
N LEU A 510 18.05 16.97 4.99
CA LEU A 510 17.65 18.36 4.79
C LEU A 510 16.22 18.55 5.29
N ALA A 511 15.98 19.63 6.03
CA ALA A 511 14.65 20.07 6.42
C ALA A 511 14.39 21.50 5.92
N VAL A 512 13.38 21.67 5.07
CA VAL A 512 12.89 22.99 4.63
C VAL A 512 11.50 23.21 5.24
N SER A 513 11.40 24.19 6.14
CA SER A 513 10.12 24.65 6.70
C SER A 513 9.73 25.96 6.04
N ILE A 514 8.62 25.95 5.29
CA ILE A 514 8.01 27.16 4.73
C ILE A 514 6.95 27.66 5.71
N GLY A 515 6.90 28.98 5.92
CA GLY A 515 5.90 29.67 6.74
C GLY A 515 5.03 30.62 5.92
N THR A 516 3.86 30.93 6.45
CA THR A 516 2.85 31.84 5.87
C THR A 516 3.05 33.30 6.26
N GLY A 517 4.21 33.65 6.82
CA GLY A 517 4.51 34.94 7.42
C GLY A 517 4.64 34.88 8.94
N PHE A 518 5.05 35.99 9.55
CA PHE A 518 4.95 36.26 10.99
C PHE A 518 4.99 37.78 11.27
N ALA A 519 4.32 38.23 12.32
CA ALA A 519 4.51 39.59 12.85
C ALA A 519 5.82 39.67 13.64
N GLN A 520 6.57 40.77 13.52
CA GLN A 520 7.70 41.05 14.42
C GLN A 520 7.20 41.51 15.79
N ASP A 521 7.73 40.92 16.87
CA ASP A 521 7.55 41.44 18.22
C ASP A 521 8.45 42.69 18.41
N PRO A 522 7.97 43.76 19.07
CA PRO A 522 8.77 44.96 19.31
C PRO A 522 9.91 44.68 20.31
N ASP A 523 11.12 45.19 20.03
CA ASP A 523 12.42 44.85 20.65
C ASP A 523 12.56 45.02 22.19
N SER A 524 11.50 45.40 22.92
CA SER A 524 11.55 45.49 24.38
C SER A 524 10.23 45.15 25.06
N PRO A 525 10.25 44.35 26.16
CA PRO A 525 9.08 44.17 27.01
C PRO A 525 8.75 45.50 27.70
N GLN A 526 7.65 46.14 27.28
CA GLN A 526 7.20 47.39 27.87
C GLN A 526 7.08 47.26 29.39
N THR A 527 7.74 48.13 30.14
CA THR A 527 7.84 48.06 31.59
C THR A 527 6.46 48.04 32.24
N VAL A 528 6.15 46.93 32.91
CA VAL A 528 4.81 46.69 33.46
C VAL A 528 4.60 47.58 34.67
N SER A 529 3.87 48.68 34.47
CA SER A 529 3.35 49.52 35.54
C SER A 529 2.60 48.67 36.57
N GLY A 530 2.77 48.95 37.86
CA GLY A 530 2.27 48.15 39.00
C GLY A 530 0.74 48.09 39.17
N ARG A 531 -0.05 48.28 38.11
CA ARG A 531 -1.50 48.09 38.07
C ARG A 531 -1.88 47.35 36.79
N LEU A 532 -2.57 46.22 36.93
CA LEU A 532 -3.07 45.40 35.82
C LEU A 532 -4.04 46.19 34.94
N ARG A 533 -3.66 46.47 33.68
CA ARG A 533 -4.53 47.12 32.69
C ARG A 533 -5.65 46.16 32.26
N LEU A 534 -6.71 46.69 31.61
CA LEU A 534 -7.83 45.87 31.15
C LEU A 534 -7.38 44.75 30.18
N ARG A 535 -6.42 45.06 29.29
CA ARG A 535 -5.74 44.12 28.36
C ARG A 535 -4.98 42.99 29.07
N ASP A 536 -4.66 43.13 30.36
CA ASP A 536 -3.88 42.18 31.17
C ASP A 536 -4.72 41.34 32.14
N ARG A 537 -6.06 41.47 32.08
CA ARG A 537 -7.01 40.60 32.79
C ARG A 537 -7.09 39.19 32.18
N PHE A 538 -7.76 38.28 32.88
CA PHE A 538 -7.74 36.82 32.62
C PHE A 538 -8.02 36.43 31.16
N PHE A 539 -9.19 36.76 30.60
CA PHE A 539 -9.55 36.31 29.24
C PHE A 539 -8.63 36.88 28.13
N PRO A 540 -8.30 38.20 28.09
CA PRO A 540 -7.30 38.72 27.15
C PRO A 540 -5.87 38.18 27.35
N ARG A 541 -5.54 37.66 28.54
CA ARG A 541 -4.27 36.98 28.81
C ARG A 541 -4.30 35.53 28.30
N LEU A 542 -5.42 34.82 28.49
CA LEU A 542 -5.64 33.47 27.98
C LEU A 542 -5.66 33.44 26.44
N LEU A 543 -6.33 34.41 25.80
CA LEU A 543 -6.30 34.58 24.34
C LEU A 543 -4.88 34.83 23.83
N ARG A 544 -4.11 35.71 24.49
CA ARG A 544 -2.68 35.91 24.14
C ARG A 544 -1.84 34.64 24.30
N LEU A 545 -2.09 33.85 25.34
CA LEU A 545 -1.40 32.57 25.54
C LEU A 545 -1.76 31.55 24.44
N PHE A 546 -3.03 31.51 24.01
CA PHE A 546 -3.48 30.66 22.91
C PHE A 546 -2.84 31.08 21.58
N ASN A 547 -2.85 32.38 21.25
CA ASN A 547 -2.18 32.89 20.05
C ASN A 547 -0.66 32.64 20.08
N ALA A 548 -0.02 32.73 21.25
CA ALA A 548 1.40 32.38 21.41
C ALA A 548 1.68 30.87 21.19
N MET A 549 0.71 29.99 21.42
CA MET A 549 0.82 28.56 21.06
C MET A 549 0.58 28.30 19.56
N LEU A 550 -0.11 29.21 18.86
CA LEU A 550 -0.30 29.14 17.41
C LEU A 550 0.89 29.73 16.62
N ASN A 551 1.80 30.47 17.26
CA ASN A 551 2.94 31.10 16.59
C ASN A 551 3.91 30.05 16.00
N ALA A 552 3.84 29.86 14.68
CA ALA A 552 4.65 28.91 13.94
C ALA A 552 6.15 29.28 13.88
N GLN A 553 6.49 30.55 14.14
CA GLN A 553 7.86 31.06 14.18
C GLN A 553 8.51 30.75 15.53
N SER A 554 7.83 30.98 16.65
CA SER A 554 8.34 30.55 17.96
C SER A 554 8.47 29.02 18.03
N GLY A 555 7.53 28.27 17.45
CA GLY A 555 7.64 26.81 17.29
C GLY A 555 8.83 26.36 16.42
N TRP A 556 9.27 27.17 15.44
CA TRP A 556 10.52 26.92 14.72
C TRP A 556 11.75 27.14 15.60
N GLU A 557 11.77 28.22 16.38
CA GLU A 557 12.88 28.56 17.27
C GLU A 557 13.02 27.55 18.40
N ASP A 558 11.91 27.09 18.97
CA ASP A 558 11.84 26.03 19.97
C ASP A 558 12.44 24.71 19.44
N HIS A 559 12.10 24.34 18.20
CA HIS A 559 12.68 23.20 17.50
C HIS A 559 14.19 23.40 17.24
N LEU A 560 14.58 24.53 16.62
CA LEU A 560 15.97 24.84 16.29
C LEU A 560 16.87 24.92 17.54
N ASN A 561 16.32 25.30 18.69
CA ASN A 561 17.01 25.29 19.98
C ASN A 561 17.35 23.88 20.48
N ARG A 562 16.50 22.88 20.17
CA ARG A 562 16.77 21.45 20.45
C ARG A 562 17.79 20.86 19.47
N VAL A 563 17.84 21.36 18.23
CA VAL A 563 18.83 20.94 17.22
C VAL A 563 20.25 21.36 17.63
N HIS A 564 21.17 20.38 17.65
CA HIS A 564 22.59 20.61 17.93
C HIS A 564 23.21 21.59 16.93
N LYS A 565 24.05 22.53 17.40
CA LYS A 565 24.56 23.66 16.60
C LYS A 565 25.18 23.21 15.27
N ASP A 566 25.97 22.14 15.29
CA ASP A 566 26.66 21.62 14.11
C ASP A 566 25.72 21.09 13.02
N GLU A 567 24.50 20.68 13.37
CA GLU A 567 23.50 20.16 12.42
C GLU A 567 22.54 21.25 11.90
N ARG A 568 22.48 22.43 12.52
CA ARG A 568 21.55 23.52 12.13
C ARG A 568 21.70 23.96 10.66
N HIS A 569 22.85 23.71 10.03
CA HIS A 569 23.12 24.01 8.62
C HIS A 569 22.25 23.21 7.61
N LYS A 570 21.51 22.18 8.05
CA LYS A 570 20.53 21.45 7.21
C LYS A 570 19.07 21.86 7.45
N TYR A 571 18.82 22.84 8.32
CA TYR A 571 17.49 23.31 8.72
C TYR A 571 17.24 24.71 8.18
N PHE A 572 16.39 24.82 7.17
CA PHE A 572 16.09 26.08 6.47
C PHE A 572 14.65 26.53 6.75
N ARG A 573 14.50 27.80 7.14
CA ARG A 573 13.20 28.45 7.35
C ARG A 573 13.02 29.55 6.31
N ILE A 574 12.07 29.34 5.40
CA ILE A 574 11.58 30.38 4.50
C ILE A 574 10.33 30.95 5.17
N ASN A 575 10.40 32.18 5.69
CA ASN A 575 9.27 32.85 6.33
C ASN A 575 9.38 34.36 6.13
N ILE A 576 8.24 35.03 5.97
CA ILE A 576 8.18 36.46 5.62
C ILE A 576 7.89 37.28 6.88
N ALA A 577 8.74 38.26 7.20
CA ALA A 577 8.48 39.19 8.28
C ALA A 577 7.43 40.24 7.85
N MET A 578 6.52 40.58 8.75
CA MET A 578 5.46 41.58 8.54
C MET A 578 5.41 42.56 9.71
N ASP A 579 5.11 43.83 9.44
CA ASP A 579 4.85 44.85 10.48
C ASP A 579 3.64 44.47 11.35
N ARG A 580 2.68 43.76 10.75
CA ARG A 580 1.47 43.26 11.40
C ARG A 580 0.90 42.08 10.62
N GLU A 581 0.51 41.04 11.34
CA GLU A 581 -0.23 39.90 10.80
C GLU A 581 -1.69 40.30 10.45
N PRO A 582 -2.16 40.03 9.22
CA PRO A 582 -3.56 40.22 8.85
C PRO A 582 -4.46 39.13 9.50
N PRO A 583 -5.79 39.33 9.59
CA PRO A 583 -6.71 38.27 9.94
C PRO A 583 -6.60 37.08 8.96
N LEU A 584 -6.78 35.86 9.46
CA LEU A 584 -6.67 34.62 8.67
C LEU A 584 -7.71 34.53 7.54
N ASP A 585 -8.82 35.25 7.70
CA ASP A 585 -9.96 35.33 6.80
C ASP A 585 -10.00 36.60 5.93
N ASP A 586 -8.96 37.46 5.99
CA ASP A 586 -8.90 38.70 5.18
C ASP A 586 -8.47 38.42 3.74
N VAL A 587 -9.40 37.88 2.94
CA VAL A 587 -9.26 37.66 1.49
C VAL A 587 -8.82 38.94 0.76
N GLY A 588 -9.23 40.11 1.25
CA GLY A 588 -8.86 41.42 0.67
C GLY A 588 -7.36 41.70 0.73
N LYS A 589 -6.61 41.01 1.62
CA LYS A 589 -5.16 41.11 1.73
C LYS A 589 -4.38 40.16 0.83
N ILE A 590 -5.02 39.23 0.10
CA ILE A 590 -4.31 38.30 -0.79
C ILE A 590 -3.40 39.03 -1.80
N PRO A 591 -3.83 40.08 -2.54
CA PRO A 591 -2.95 40.79 -3.48
C PRO A 591 -1.78 41.51 -2.81
N GLU A 592 -1.95 41.96 -1.57
CA GLU A 592 -0.90 42.59 -0.76
C GLU A 592 0.13 41.56 -0.31
N LEU A 593 -0.31 40.37 0.09
CA LEU A 593 0.54 39.23 0.45
C LEU A 593 1.25 38.64 -0.78
N GLU A 594 0.62 38.60 -1.96
CA GLU A 594 1.25 38.21 -3.23
C GLU A 594 2.36 39.20 -3.64
N ASN A 595 2.12 40.51 -3.49
CA ASN A 595 3.14 41.53 -3.74
C ASN A 595 4.29 41.47 -2.72
N LEU A 596 3.97 41.25 -1.43
CA LEU A 596 4.96 41.08 -0.37
C LEU A 596 5.82 39.82 -0.60
N ALA A 597 5.19 38.70 -0.97
CA ALA A 597 5.88 37.46 -1.33
C ALA A 597 6.75 37.65 -2.57
N THR A 598 6.26 38.34 -3.61
CA THR A 598 7.04 38.67 -4.81
C THR A 598 8.27 39.52 -4.47
N THR A 599 8.10 40.55 -3.63
CA THR A 599 9.18 41.42 -3.14
C THR A 599 10.21 40.62 -2.32
N PHE A 600 9.74 39.74 -1.43
CA PHE A 600 10.60 38.84 -0.65
C PHE A 600 11.37 37.88 -1.56
N LEU A 601 10.73 37.26 -2.56
CA LEU A 601 11.36 36.34 -3.51
C LEU A 601 12.44 37.02 -4.36
N GLN A 602 12.30 38.31 -4.65
CA GLN A 602 13.32 39.11 -5.35
C GLN A 602 14.52 39.47 -4.46
N GLY A 603 14.33 39.63 -3.15
CA GLY A 603 15.36 40.05 -2.19
C GLY A 603 16.04 38.95 -1.39
N TYR A 604 15.45 37.74 -1.31
CA TYR A 604 15.94 36.65 -0.46
C TYR A 604 16.99 35.78 -1.16
N ASP A 605 18.13 35.54 -0.50
CA ASP A 605 19.18 34.68 -1.04
C ASP A 605 18.84 33.19 -0.93
N PHE A 606 18.29 32.64 -2.01
CA PHE A 606 18.03 31.19 -2.15
C PHE A 606 19.30 30.36 -2.42
N SER A 607 20.50 30.95 -2.53
CA SER A 607 21.72 30.23 -2.92
C SER A 607 22.05 29.07 -1.99
N SER A 608 21.99 29.26 -0.66
CA SER A 608 22.32 28.19 0.29
C SER A 608 21.28 27.06 0.29
N ILE A 609 19.99 27.38 0.15
CA ILE A 609 18.92 26.39 0.03
C ILE A 609 19.07 25.60 -1.27
N THR A 610 19.35 26.29 -2.38
CA THR A 610 19.56 25.70 -3.70
C THR A 610 20.78 24.78 -3.73
N GLN A 611 21.90 25.21 -3.13
CA GLN A 611 23.11 24.40 -2.96
C GLN A 611 22.86 23.17 -2.07
N ALA A 612 22.07 23.30 -0.99
CA ALA A 612 21.69 22.18 -0.16
C ALA A 612 20.81 21.16 -0.91
N LEU A 613 19.81 21.62 -1.66
CA LEU A 613 18.94 20.77 -2.50
C LEU A 613 19.72 20.07 -3.62
N PHE A 614 20.64 20.79 -4.29
CA PHE A 614 21.54 20.20 -5.27
C PHE A 614 22.42 19.12 -4.65
N ALA A 615 23.01 19.35 -3.47
CA ALA A 615 23.83 18.36 -2.78
C ALA A 615 23.02 17.13 -2.32
N ALA A 616 21.84 17.33 -1.74
CA ALA A 616 20.92 16.25 -1.31
C ALA A 616 20.31 15.45 -2.49
N SER A 617 20.40 15.98 -3.71
CA SER A 617 20.05 15.25 -4.94
C SER A 617 21.11 14.21 -5.35
N PHE A 618 22.29 14.21 -4.71
CA PHE A 618 23.31 13.18 -4.84
C PHE A 618 23.39 12.30 -3.59
N PHE A 619 23.79 11.05 -3.76
CA PHE A 619 24.04 10.09 -2.69
C PHE A 619 25.24 9.19 -3.03
N PHE A 620 25.83 8.54 -2.02
CA PHE A 620 26.96 7.63 -2.20
C PHE A 620 26.55 6.16 -2.10
N GLU A 621 26.90 5.38 -3.12
CA GLU A 621 26.87 3.93 -3.11
C GLU A 621 28.27 3.37 -2.88
N LEU A 622 28.44 2.51 -1.89
CA LEU A 622 29.68 1.81 -1.60
C LEU A 622 29.77 0.60 -2.53
N HIS A 623 30.92 0.37 -3.19
CA HIS A 623 31.07 -0.83 -4.02
C HIS A 623 31.36 -2.07 -3.17
N ARG A 624 32.26 -1.95 -2.18
CA ARG A 624 32.72 -3.07 -1.34
C ARG A 624 32.97 -2.64 0.09
N LYS A 625 32.74 -3.58 1.01
CA LYS A 625 33.29 -3.54 2.37
C LYS A 625 34.81 -3.31 2.33
N PRO A 626 35.38 -2.38 3.12
CA PRO A 626 36.82 -2.20 3.22
C PRO A 626 37.49 -3.42 3.87
N VAL A 627 38.66 -3.82 3.35
CA VAL A 627 39.48 -4.87 3.97
C VAL A 627 40.26 -4.25 5.13
N ALA A 628 39.89 -4.59 6.36
CA ALA A 628 40.44 -3.98 7.58
C ALA A 628 41.93 -4.32 7.81
N ARG A 629 42.83 -3.49 7.27
CA ARG A 629 44.29 -3.50 7.54
C ARG A 629 44.81 -2.07 7.62
N GLY A 630 44.50 -1.37 8.72
CA GLY A 630 44.84 0.04 8.90
C GLY A 630 44.09 0.97 7.94
N THR A 631 44.75 2.05 7.51
CA THR A 631 44.18 3.08 6.62
C THR A 631 43.67 2.47 5.32
N SER A 632 42.35 2.30 5.24
CA SER A 632 41.68 1.54 4.20
C SER A 632 41.21 2.46 3.06
N VAL A 633 41.30 2.00 1.81
CA VAL A 633 40.79 2.75 0.65
C VAL A 633 39.34 2.36 0.40
N CYS A 634 38.43 3.29 0.69
CA CYS A 634 37.03 3.21 0.31
C CYS A 634 36.87 3.48 -1.19
N SER A 635 35.94 2.75 -1.83
CA SER A 635 35.74 2.74 -3.28
C SER A 635 34.24 2.64 -3.56
N GLY A 636 33.70 3.57 -4.36
CA GLY A 636 32.25 3.68 -4.55
C GLY A 636 31.84 4.58 -5.71
N SER A 637 30.57 4.98 -5.73
CA SER A 637 30.04 5.92 -6.73
C SER A 637 29.08 6.92 -6.12
N ILE A 638 29.24 8.18 -6.51
CA ILE A 638 28.24 9.21 -6.29
C ILE A 638 27.22 9.12 -7.44
N ARG A 639 25.95 8.97 -7.08
CA ARG A 639 24.80 8.81 -8.00
C ARG A 639 23.79 9.93 -7.73
N CYS A 640 22.93 10.22 -8.70
CA CYS A 640 21.86 11.23 -8.56
C CYS A 640 20.48 10.56 -8.49
N ARG A 641 19.54 11.17 -7.76
CA ARG A 641 18.14 10.70 -7.63
C ARG A 641 17.10 11.52 -8.40
N SER A 642 17.54 12.49 -9.22
CA SER A 642 16.61 13.36 -9.97
C SER A 642 15.95 12.61 -11.13
N PRO A 643 14.62 12.70 -11.32
CA PRO A 643 13.94 12.08 -12.46
C PRO A 643 14.42 12.65 -13.80
N ASP A 644 14.68 13.97 -13.87
CA ASP A 644 15.56 14.54 -14.89
C ASP A 644 16.93 14.85 -14.27
N THR A 645 17.84 13.90 -14.39
CA THR A 645 19.22 14.05 -13.97
C THR A 645 20.04 14.91 -14.95
N ARG A 646 19.60 15.09 -16.21
CA ARG A 646 20.34 15.90 -17.19
C ARG A 646 20.13 17.38 -16.94
N ALA A 647 18.88 17.85 -16.90
CA ALA A 647 18.55 19.25 -16.65
C ALA A 647 19.12 19.76 -15.32
N LEU A 648 19.11 18.90 -14.28
CA LEU A 648 19.74 19.21 -12.99
C LEU A 648 21.25 19.44 -13.11
N ILE A 649 21.97 18.57 -13.83
CA ILE A 649 23.43 18.70 -14.03
C ILE A 649 23.76 19.92 -14.91
N GLU A 650 22.98 20.17 -15.94
CA GLU A 650 23.15 21.34 -16.82
C GLU A 650 22.94 22.64 -16.04
N ARG A 651 21.89 22.72 -15.20
CA ARG A 651 21.66 23.85 -14.29
C ARG A 651 22.78 24.03 -13.26
N ILE A 652 23.22 22.95 -12.61
CA ILE A 652 24.34 22.98 -11.65
C ILE A 652 25.62 23.55 -12.30
N LEU A 653 25.91 23.18 -13.55
CA LEU A 653 27.12 23.63 -14.26
C LEU A 653 26.97 25.04 -14.84
N GLN A 654 25.75 25.50 -15.11
CA GLN A 654 25.46 26.88 -15.48
C GLN A 654 25.65 27.84 -14.29
N GLU A 655 25.13 27.48 -13.11
CA GLU A 655 25.28 28.29 -11.88
C GLU A 655 26.68 28.14 -11.25
N TYR A 656 27.27 26.95 -11.30
CA TYR A 656 28.52 26.61 -10.62
C TYR A 656 29.47 25.78 -11.52
N PRO A 657 30.14 26.38 -12.53
CA PRO A 657 30.98 25.65 -13.50
C PRO A 657 32.15 24.85 -12.90
N ALA A 658 32.59 25.21 -11.69
CA ALA A 658 33.67 24.54 -10.95
C ALA A 658 33.17 23.55 -9.87
N ALA A 659 31.87 23.19 -9.87
CA ALA A 659 31.29 22.32 -8.87
C ALA A 659 32.00 20.95 -8.82
N SER A 660 32.29 20.47 -7.61
CA SER A 660 33.08 19.25 -7.39
C SER A 660 32.64 18.54 -6.10
N PHE A 661 33.08 17.29 -5.91
CA PHE A 661 32.87 16.58 -4.65
C PHE A 661 34.15 16.55 -3.81
N THR A 662 34.04 16.75 -2.49
CA THR A 662 35.17 16.81 -1.55
C THR A 662 34.88 16.01 -0.28
N THR A 663 35.90 15.46 0.38
CA THR A 663 35.74 14.94 1.75
C THR A 663 35.75 16.09 2.76
N LYS A 664 35.31 15.83 4.01
CA LYS A 664 35.42 16.77 5.13
C LYS A 664 36.83 17.38 5.25
N ASP A 665 37.84 16.55 5.06
CA ASP A 665 39.28 16.84 5.17
C ASP A 665 39.89 17.48 3.91
N GLY A 666 39.07 17.84 2.92
CA GLY A 666 39.49 18.57 1.72
C GLY A 666 40.01 17.73 0.56
N ALA A 667 39.97 16.39 0.65
CA ALA A 667 40.37 15.54 -0.47
C ALA A 667 39.38 15.66 -1.64
N ASN A 668 39.87 16.08 -2.81
CA ASN A 668 39.05 16.31 -3.99
C ASN A 668 38.72 14.97 -4.70
N LEU A 669 37.43 14.68 -4.86
CA LEU A 669 36.89 13.49 -5.53
C LEU A 669 36.54 13.76 -7.01
N GLY A 670 36.78 14.98 -7.48
CA GLY A 670 36.68 15.43 -8.86
C GLY A 670 35.43 16.27 -9.17
N TYR A 671 35.52 17.03 -10.26
CA TYR A 671 34.44 17.89 -10.77
C TYR A 671 33.18 17.13 -11.17
N ILE A 672 32.05 17.81 -11.05
CA ILE A 672 30.77 17.44 -11.67
C ILE A 672 30.89 17.75 -13.17
N GLY A 673 30.20 16.97 -14.02
CA GLY A 673 30.34 17.12 -15.47
C GLY A 673 29.47 16.14 -16.24
N GLY A 674 29.03 16.55 -17.43
CA GLY A 674 28.19 15.74 -18.32
C GLY A 674 28.84 14.41 -18.76
N CYS A 675 30.16 14.27 -18.66
CA CYS A 675 30.87 13.00 -18.88
C CYS A 675 30.50 11.89 -17.86
N SER A 676 29.88 12.25 -16.72
CA SER A 676 29.34 11.30 -15.74
C SER A 676 27.85 10.98 -15.96
N LEU A 677 27.21 11.59 -16.98
CA LEU A 677 25.85 11.23 -17.42
C LEU A 677 25.90 10.08 -18.44
N CYS A 678 25.01 9.11 -18.30
CA CYS A 678 24.82 8.08 -19.31
C CYS A 678 24.08 8.66 -20.52
N ALA A 679 24.74 8.68 -21.69
CA ALA A 679 24.19 9.29 -22.91
C ALA A 679 22.83 8.72 -23.37
N LYS A 680 22.51 7.46 -23.00
CA LYS A 680 21.29 6.74 -23.41
C LYS A 680 20.14 6.82 -22.40
N CYS A 681 20.39 6.67 -21.10
CA CYS A 681 19.35 6.69 -20.06
C CYS A 681 19.43 7.88 -19.08
N GLY A 682 20.29 8.87 -19.32
CA GLY A 682 20.41 10.09 -18.52
C GLY A 682 21.02 9.93 -17.11
N HIS A 683 21.13 8.71 -16.58
CA HIS A 683 21.58 8.46 -15.21
C HIS A 683 23.00 8.98 -14.94
N TYR A 684 23.19 9.67 -13.80
CA TYR A 684 24.50 10.13 -13.33
C TYR A 684 25.20 9.07 -12.47
N ARG A 685 26.47 8.79 -12.78
CA ARG A 685 27.36 7.97 -11.93
C ARG A 685 28.79 8.49 -12.02
N LYS A 686 29.33 8.95 -10.90
CA LYS A 686 30.74 9.32 -10.76
C LYS A 686 31.44 8.35 -9.82
N VAL A 687 32.40 7.57 -10.31
CA VAL A 687 33.24 6.70 -9.47
C VAL A 687 34.20 7.54 -8.64
N VAL A 688 34.31 7.26 -7.34
CA VAL A 688 35.18 7.98 -6.40
C VAL A 688 35.91 7.00 -5.48
N ASN A 689 37.10 7.40 -5.00
CA ASN A 689 37.89 6.65 -4.03
C ASN A 689 38.46 7.62 -2.98
N PHE A 690 38.47 7.21 -1.71
CA PHE A 690 39.02 8.02 -0.61
C PHE A 690 39.56 7.12 0.51
N LYS A 691 40.39 7.67 1.39
CA LYS A 691 40.97 6.93 2.53
C LYS A 691 40.11 7.12 3.78
N VAL A 692 40.01 6.07 4.60
CA VAL A 692 39.44 6.11 5.96
C VAL A 692 40.43 5.45 6.93
N TYR A 693 40.54 5.97 8.14
CA TYR A 693 41.46 5.43 9.16
C TYR A 693 40.85 4.26 9.93
N HIS A 694 39.52 4.29 10.13
CA HIS A 694 38.73 3.20 10.70
C HIS A 694 37.43 3.02 9.90
N VAL A 695 36.84 1.83 9.88
CA VAL A 695 35.58 1.57 9.14
C VAL A 695 34.37 2.24 9.82
N ASP A 696 34.38 2.29 11.15
CA ASP A 696 33.38 2.99 11.98
C ASP A 696 33.64 4.50 12.10
N GLN A 697 34.70 5.02 11.48
CA GLN A 697 34.95 6.46 11.43
C GLN A 697 33.79 7.14 10.68
N SER A 698 33.18 8.15 11.29
CA SER A 698 32.19 8.98 10.61
C SER A 698 32.86 9.83 9.52
N VAL A 699 32.49 9.58 8.26
CA VAL A 699 32.96 10.29 7.07
C VAL A 699 31.91 11.33 6.66
N SER A 700 32.29 12.30 5.83
CA SER A 700 31.33 13.15 5.11
C SER A 700 31.85 13.51 3.73
N ILE A 701 31.06 13.21 2.69
CA ILE A 701 31.25 13.74 1.33
C ILE A 701 30.39 14.99 1.19
N HIS A 702 30.97 16.04 0.62
CA HIS A 702 30.32 17.31 0.34
C HIS A 702 30.31 17.57 -1.18
N MET A 703 29.30 18.27 -1.65
CA MET A 703 29.31 19.00 -2.91
C MET A 703 29.84 20.41 -2.63
N GLN A 704 30.92 20.78 -3.32
CA GLN A 704 31.63 22.05 -3.21
C GLN A 704 31.27 22.91 -4.44
N PHE A 705 30.68 24.08 -4.21
CA PHE A 705 30.15 24.97 -5.27
C PHE A 705 31.13 26.10 -5.60
N ASN A 706 31.72 26.68 -4.56
CA ASN A 706 32.77 27.70 -4.65
C ASN A 706 33.73 27.55 -3.44
N ARG A 707 34.59 28.53 -3.14
CA ARG A 707 35.55 28.43 -2.02
C ARG A 707 34.92 28.31 -0.63
N LEU A 708 33.67 28.75 -0.44
CA LEU A 708 32.98 28.78 0.86
C LEU A 708 31.72 27.91 0.88
N GLY A 709 30.94 27.90 -0.20
CA GLY A 709 29.74 27.07 -0.33
C GLY A 709 30.09 25.59 -0.48
N ARG A 710 29.86 24.81 0.59
CA ARG A 710 29.86 23.33 0.56
C ARG A 710 28.71 22.77 1.39
N HIS A 711 28.00 21.79 0.85
CA HIS A 711 26.89 21.09 1.51
C HIS A 711 27.12 19.58 1.46
N ARG A 712 26.71 18.84 2.50
CA ARG A 712 26.82 17.37 2.51
C ARG A 712 25.93 16.77 1.41
N ILE A 713 26.37 15.68 0.78
CA ILE A 713 25.47 14.88 -0.07
C ILE A 713 24.65 13.92 0.80
N SER A 714 23.54 13.40 0.27
CA SER A 714 22.61 12.55 1.02
C SER A 714 23.29 11.29 1.57
N GLY A 715 22.90 10.93 2.80
CA GLY A 715 23.45 9.80 3.55
C GLY A 715 24.73 10.09 4.32
N PHE A 716 25.08 11.37 4.56
CA PHE A 716 26.23 11.77 5.40
C PHE A 716 25.82 12.79 6.47
N PRO A 717 26.44 12.76 7.68
CA PRO A 717 27.67 12.06 8.05
C PRO A 717 27.41 10.59 8.39
N GLN A 718 28.32 9.69 8.00
CA GLN A 718 28.07 8.26 8.09
C GLN A 718 29.35 7.43 8.10
N SER A 719 29.33 6.27 8.79
CA SER A 719 30.45 5.32 8.80
C SER A 719 30.39 4.36 7.61
N ILE A 720 31.53 3.78 7.23
CA ILE A 720 31.58 2.83 6.12
C ILE A 720 30.95 1.49 6.52
N THR A 721 31.02 1.13 7.81
CA THR A 721 30.27 -0.01 8.39
C THR A 721 28.75 0.18 8.24
N GLN A 722 28.22 1.35 8.55
CA GLN A 722 26.77 1.58 8.43
C GLN A 722 26.32 1.69 6.97
N PHE A 723 27.16 2.18 6.04
CA PHE A 723 26.90 2.01 4.61
C PHE A 723 26.89 0.53 4.19
N ALA A 724 27.83 -0.27 4.70
CA ALA A 724 27.87 -1.70 4.40
C ALA A 724 26.67 -2.46 4.98
N ARG A 725 26.16 -2.06 6.16
CA ARG A 725 24.90 -2.56 6.72
C ARG A 725 23.66 -2.12 5.92
N LEU A 726 23.50 -0.81 5.66
CA LEU A 726 22.33 -0.26 4.95
C LEU A 726 22.24 -0.74 3.50
N GLN A 727 23.38 -0.97 2.85
CA GLN A 727 23.45 -1.52 1.48
C GLN A 727 23.57 -3.04 1.49
N LEU A 728 23.47 -3.72 2.63
CA LEU A 728 23.56 -5.19 2.75
C LEU A 728 24.86 -5.79 2.18
N LEU A 729 25.94 -5.03 2.11
CA LEU A 729 27.31 -5.50 1.80
C LEU A 729 27.92 -6.31 2.96
N ASP A 730 27.35 -6.20 4.16
CA ASP A 730 27.63 -7.06 5.32
C ASP A 730 26.71 -8.28 5.41
N ALA A 731 25.64 -8.35 4.63
CA ALA A 731 24.89 -9.59 4.50
C ALA A 731 25.79 -10.61 3.80
N ALA A 732 26.02 -11.77 4.43
CA ALA A 732 26.94 -12.79 3.91
C ALA A 732 26.54 -13.33 2.52
N PHE A 733 25.34 -12.97 2.04
CA PHE A 733 24.65 -13.46 0.86
C PHE A 733 24.41 -12.37 -0.20
N GLY A 734 24.97 -11.18 -0.01
CA GLY A 734 24.86 -10.07 -0.95
C GLY A 734 23.67 -9.15 -0.70
N ARG A 735 23.47 -8.21 -1.64
CA ARG A 735 22.49 -7.12 -1.60
C ARG A 735 21.23 -7.48 -2.38
N ALA A 736 20.03 -7.02 -2.00
CA ALA A 736 18.77 -7.48 -2.61
C ALA A 736 18.71 -7.31 -4.15
N ASP A 737 19.54 -6.41 -4.69
CA ASP A 737 19.75 -6.12 -6.11
C ASP A 737 20.91 -6.90 -6.77
N HIS A 738 21.34 -8.05 -6.23
CA HIS A 738 22.59 -8.71 -6.66
C HIS A 738 22.62 -9.15 -8.14
N GLN A 739 21.47 -9.20 -8.82
CA GLN A 739 21.40 -9.46 -10.26
C GLN A 739 21.08 -8.19 -11.02
N ILE A 740 22.13 -7.52 -11.48
CA ILE A 740 22.31 -7.18 -12.91
C ILE A 740 23.72 -6.57 -13.11
N ALA A 741 24.60 -7.40 -13.69
CA ALA A 741 25.99 -7.19 -14.13
C ALA A 741 27.08 -6.79 -13.10
N ASP A 742 27.95 -7.78 -12.85
CA ASP A 742 29.40 -7.71 -12.66
C ASP A 742 30.01 -6.81 -11.58
N TYR A 743 30.63 -7.49 -10.61
CA TYR A 743 31.70 -6.97 -9.78
C TYR A 743 33.03 -6.79 -10.57
N ALA A 744 32.98 -6.08 -11.69
CA ALA A 744 34.13 -5.71 -12.51
C ALA A 744 34.40 -4.21 -12.38
N GLY A 745 35.53 -3.85 -11.75
CA GLY A 745 36.01 -2.47 -11.79
C GLY A 745 36.18 -1.99 -13.23
N THR A 746 35.80 -0.74 -13.50
CA THR A 746 35.76 -0.06 -14.83
C THR A 746 34.55 -0.32 -15.73
N SER A 747 33.56 -1.13 -15.35
CA SER A 747 32.30 -1.21 -16.12
C SER A 747 31.47 0.09 -16.03
N GLY A 748 30.90 0.51 -17.17
CA GLY A 748 30.12 1.74 -17.30
C GLY A 748 28.62 1.55 -17.12
N CYS A 749 27.84 2.56 -17.51
CA CYS A 749 26.38 2.44 -17.65
C CYS A 749 26.03 1.30 -18.62
N GLN A 750 25.25 0.31 -18.19
CA GLN A 750 24.92 -0.91 -18.95
C GLN A 750 24.12 -0.68 -20.24
N CYS A 751 23.67 0.55 -20.45
CA CYS A 751 23.13 1.01 -21.72
C CYS A 751 24.09 0.75 -22.88
N GLN A 752 23.90 -0.37 -23.58
CA GLN A 752 24.67 -0.68 -24.79
C GLN A 752 24.60 0.50 -25.76
N VAL A 753 25.75 1.15 -25.95
CA VAL A 753 26.00 2.06 -27.05
C VAL A 753 26.22 1.19 -28.28
N THR A 754 25.22 1.15 -29.16
CA THR A 754 25.33 0.55 -30.48
C THR A 754 26.30 1.39 -31.31
N LYS A 755 27.60 1.14 -31.15
CA LYS A 755 28.65 1.59 -32.08
C LYS A 755 28.17 1.20 -33.48
N LYS A 756 27.84 2.20 -34.31
CA LYS A 756 27.34 1.99 -35.68
C LYS A 756 28.26 0.97 -36.36
N ARG A 757 27.72 -0.19 -36.78
CA ARG A 757 28.48 -1.14 -37.61
C ARG A 757 29.08 -0.34 -38.77
N LYS A 758 30.38 -0.48 -39.02
CA LYS A 758 31.01 0.12 -40.21
C LYS A 758 30.18 -0.27 -41.44
N ARG A 759 29.90 0.69 -42.33
CA ARG A 759 29.31 0.38 -43.64
C ARG A 759 30.13 -0.75 -44.28
N PRO A 760 29.53 -1.78 -44.89
CA PRO A 760 30.26 -2.71 -45.73
C PRO A 760 31.03 -1.90 -46.79
N VAL A 761 32.31 -2.19 -46.95
CA VAL A 761 33.09 -1.66 -48.08
C VAL A 761 32.56 -2.37 -49.33
N PRO A 762 32.28 -1.65 -50.45
CA PRO A 762 31.86 -2.30 -51.69
C PRO A 762 32.88 -3.34 -52.16
N LEU A 763 32.37 -4.47 -52.67
CA LEU A 763 33.21 -5.51 -53.26
C LEU A 763 33.88 -4.97 -54.53
N ILE A 764 35.18 -4.65 -54.44
CA ILE A 764 36.00 -4.37 -55.61
C ILE A 764 36.19 -5.69 -56.38
N THR A 765 35.53 -5.81 -57.52
CA THR A 765 35.72 -6.93 -58.46
C THR A 765 37.16 -6.94 -58.98
N ARG A 766 37.92 -8.01 -58.70
CA ARG A 766 39.20 -8.25 -59.36
C ARG A 766 38.96 -8.74 -60.78
N ALA A 767 39.07 -7.82 -61.75
CA ALA A 767 39.28 -8.17 -63.15
C ALA A 767 40.63 -8.90 -63.33
N SER A 768 40.78 -9.61 -64.45
CA SER A 768 41.87 -10.56 -64.70
C SER A 768 43.24 -9.94 -64.87
N LYS A 769 44.30 -10.67 -64.47
CA LYS A 769 45.67 -10.45 -64.95
C LYS A 769 45.72 -10.53 -66.49
N ARG A 770 46.42 -9.60 -67.13
CA ARG A 770 47.39 -9.86 -68.21
C ARG A 770 48.43 -8.73 -68.23
N GLN A 771 49.57 -8.98 -68.86
CA GLN A 771 50.80 -8.20 -68.65
C GLN A 771 50.88 -6.96 -69.54
N CYS A 772 51.65 -5.97 -69.06
CA CYS A 772 52.14 -4.85 -69.85
C CYS A 772 53.31 -5.31 -70.74
N LEU A 773 53.45 -4.69 -71.91
CA LEU A 773 54.72 -4.26 -72.51
C LEU A 773 54.41 -3.18 -73.56
N GLU A 774 55.01 -1.99 -73.38
CA GLU A 774 55.75 -1.16 -74.36
C GLU A 774 55.48 -1.37 -75.88
N LEU A 775 55.38 -0.32 -76.73
CA LEU A 775 56.09 0.98 -76.73
C LEU A 775 55.32 2.13 -77.46
N THR A 776 55.94 3.33 -77.45
CA THR A 776 55.75 4.58 -78.24
C THR A 776 55.21 4.43 -79.68
N THR A 777 54.56 5.42 -80.33
CA THR A 777 55.07 6.78 -80.68
C THR A 777 53.98 7.88 -80.84
N GLU A 778 54.39 9.08 -81.28
CA GLU A 778 53.60 10.30 -81.55
C GLU A 778 52.88 10.31 -82.93
N GLU A 779 52.19 11.42 -83.23
CA GLU A 779 51.49 11.83 -84.47
C GLU A 779 50.19 11.05 -84.83
N ASN A 780 49.05 11.69 -85.18
CA ASN A 780 48.69 13.11 -85.30
C ASN A 780 47.54 13.48 -84.33
#